data_AF-A0AAE3M3Y2-F1
#
_entry.id   AF-A0AAE3M3Y2-F1
#
_cell.length_a   1.000
_cell.length_b   1.000
_cell.length_c   1.000
_cell.angle_alpha   90.00
_cell.angle_beta   90.00
_cell.angle_gamma   90.00
#
_symmetry.space_group_name_H-M   'P 1'
#
loop_
_entity.id
_entity.type
_entity.pdbx_description
1 polymer ?
#
loop_
_entity_poly.entity_id
_entity_poly.type
_entity_poly.pdbx_seq_one_letter_code
_entity_poly.pdbx_strand_id
1 'polypeptide(L)'
;MKLTNKFLLVLAIFGLLGTWSCSEWGKMDPEAGNQVYPKLVLRGELKFGSEFPEEVTLGAYEGGTNPSIIVDDVIGYVPELNTGYIKTNSSLYEASLQKGISITMWVKVSDTNPDNAAVFSFSNDEGTTLYMTENGSLTFETPEGTTSNSVSEDLFSANEWHYLAIVINTEGYLVNVDGAETLNVSTSEIDFQKVIDVIPSLQYFYLGYGSGTAPGSIWVDNISTFRNIITANYIEVPTIEKDAGVELPTPIYYQNFEFGLSTEQIVGSGSVVTDDSEENQYFGKVFYNVGADGTEAQRTNYLLLPGNIFSNITNAQTNEMTISFWANQGTADVGFNWYPLFSAYGAAPNNNSNTTPMMILQSRLVAQVNCPGGEWCDFTNAQNDNGENYAVNDWLHDGAWHFYSAVWTSTTLTVYVDGVVRNSWTVDGVTKEGQYISGPLTQGNLLNYICLGGNQAWNWGDNDPSYKFDDVAIYSEALSVTQIEEIINQKYTNPDVIPTPVYAQDFENGLTTEQIIGSGEIVADNSDDSQYFGQVFYNVGEGGTEAQRTNYLLLPSNIFSNISNAQTNEMTISFWANQGTADTGFNWYPLFSAYGAAPVDNSNTTPMMILQSRLVAQVNCPSGEWCDFTNEQNDEGANYAVNDWLHDGAWHFYTAVWTETTLTIYVDGVVRNSWTVDGVTKGGQYISGPLTQGNLLPYVCLGGNQAWNWGDNDPSYKFDDVAIYSVALSESQIANIMTAKYAGN
;
A
#
# COMPACT_ATOMS: atom_id res chain seq x y z
N MET A 1 84.70 21.82 41.86
CA MET A 1 83.64 22.50 42.61
C MET A 1 82.38 21.63 42.47
N LYS A 2 82.01 20.91 43.57
CA LYS A 2 80.79 20.09 43.83
C LYS A 2 80.40 19.01 42.79
N LEU A 3 80.31 17.68 42.97
CA LEU A 3 80.10 16.76 44.12
C LEU A 3 78.98 17.27 45.06
N THR A 4 77.84 16.61 45.28
CA THR A 4 77.55 15.18 45.46
C THR A 4 76.03 15.06 45.69
N ASN A 5 75.37 13.95 45.33
CA ASN A 5 74.61 13.05 46.25
C ASN A 5 73.55 12.22 45.50
N LYS A 6 73.72 10.90 45.38
CA LYS A 6 73.28 9.83 46.34
C LYS A 6 71.79 9.50 46.10
N PHE A 7 71.30 8.26 46.00
CA PHE A 7 71.70 7.04 46.70
C PHE A 7 70.87 5.82 46.19
N LEU A 8 71.38 4.61 46.48
CA LEU A 8 70.71 3.26 46.51
C LEU A 8 70.47 2.58 45.14
N LEU A 9 71.31 1.66 44.62
CA LEU A 9 72.01 0.46 45.16
C LEU A 9 71.03 -0.74 45.31
N VAL A 10 70.84 -1.60 44.28
CA VAL A 10 71.59 -2.85 43.94
C VAL A 10 70.78 -4.11 44.28
N LEU A 11 71.05 -5.21 43.53
CA LEU A 11 70.73 -6.64 43.79
C LEU A 11 69.39 -7.19 43.27
N ALA A 12 69.42 -7.78 42.07
CA ALA A 12 69.11 -9.19 41.85
C ALA A 12 69.48 -9.55 40.39
N ILE A 13 70.69 -10.05 40.15
CA ILE A 13 70.96 -11.46 39.84
C ILE A 13 70.69 -11.80 38.35
N PHE A 14 71.80 -11.95 37.63
CA PHE A 14 71.91 -12.81 36.45
C PHE A 14 71.39 -14.20 36.79
N GLY A 15 70.27 -14.59 36.19
CA GLY A 15 69.78 -15.95 36.28
C GLY A 15 68.28 -16.06 36.05
N LEU A 16 67.85 -15.96 34.79
CA LEU A 16 66.78 -16.78 34.20
C LEU A 16 66.56 -16.36 32.74
N LEU A 17 67.23 -17.10 31.86
CA LEU A 17 66.72 -17.65 30.59
C LEU A 17 65.39 -17.09 30.03
N GLY A 18 65.44 -16.64 28.78
CA GLY A 18 64.34 -16.80 27.83
C GLY A 18 63.73 -15.51 27.28
N THR A 19 63.75 -15.39 25.94
CA THR A 19 62.87 -14.58 25.07
C THR A 19 63.04 -13.04 25.10
N TRP A 20 63.23 -12.26 24.03
CA TRP A 20 63.19 -12.43 22.56
C TRP A 20 64.22 -11.51 21.87
N SER A 21 64.63 -11.91 20.67
CA SER A 21 65.65 -11.27 19.84
C SER A 21 65.13 -10.15 18.94
N CYS A 22 65.97 -9.11 18.78
CA CYS A 22 66.22 -8.29 17.59
C CYS A 22 65.07 -7.48 16.96
N SER A 23 65.11 -6.16 17.15
CA SER A 23 64.49 -5.16 16.28
C SER A 23 65.57 -4.24 15.71
N GLU A 24 65.84 -4.38 14.40
CA GLU A 24 66.02 -3.28 13.43
C GLU A 24 66.51 -3.83 12.07
N TRP A 25 65.62 -4.54 11.35
CA TRP A 25 65.64 -4.68 9.89
C TRP A 25 64.19 -4.44 9.44
N GLY A 26 63.90 -3.24 8.95
CA GLY A 26 62.50 -2.81 8.73
C GLY A 26 62.37 -1.59 7.82
N LYS A 27 63.25 -1.42 6.84
CA LYS A 27 62.90 -0.61 5.66
C LYS A 27 62.52 -1.56 4.55
N MET A 28 61.22 -1.60 4.28
CA MET A 28 60.61 -2.26 3.13
C MET A 28 61.24 -1.69 1.85
N ASP A 29 61.66 -2.55 0.92
CA ASP A 29 61.94 -2.11 -0.45
C ASP A 29 60.66 -1.48 -1.04
N PRO A 30 60.77 -0.51 -1.97
CA PRO A 30 59.62 -0.07 -2.76
C PRO A 30 58.98 -1.28 -3.46
N GLU A 31 57.66 -1.31 -3.53
CA GLU A 31 56.93 -2.35 -4.27
C GLU A 31 57.50 -2.47 -5.69
N ALA A 32 57.72 -3.71 -6.15
CA ALA A 32 58.11 -3.98 -7.53
C ALA A 32 56.98 -3.48 -8.45
N GLY A 33 57.21 -2.35 -9.13
CA GLY A 33 56.21 -1.56 -9.84
C GLY A 33 55.54 -2.18 -11.08
N ASN A 34 55.47 -3.51 -11.21
CA ASN A 34 54.79 -4.21 -12.31
C ASN A 34 53.82 -5.32 -11.84
N GLN A 35 53.49 -5.42 -10.54
CA GLN A 35 52.43 -6.32 -10.06
C GLN A 35 51.10 -5.57 -9.93
N VAL A 36 50.15 -5.84 -10.84
CA VAL A 36 48.77 -5.35 -10.73
C VAL A 36 47.93 -6.43 -10.05
N TYR A 37 47.46 -6.18 -8.82
CA TYR A 37 46.54 -7.09 -8.13
C TYR A 37 45.11 -6.88 -8.64
N PRO A 38 44.36 -7.94 -8.96
CA PRO A 38 42.94 -7.85 -9.29
C PRO A 38 42.14 -7.27 -8.14
N LYS A 39 41.64 -6.06 -8.32
CA LYS A 39 40.79 -5.35 -7.38
C LYS A 39 39.33 -5.54 -7.79
N LEU A 40 38.49 -6.04 -6.89
CA LEU A 40 37.04 -6.00 -7.04
C LEU A 40 36.58 -4.54 -7.04
N VAL A 41 35.82 -4.15 -8.06
CA VAL A 41 35.32 -2.78 -8.23
C VAL A 41 33.89 -2.83 -8.73
N LEU A 42 32.95 -2.22 -8.00
CA LEU A 42 31.61 -1.92 -8.48
C LEU A 42 31.68 -0.94 -9.65
N ARG A 43 30.98 -1.24 -10.74
CA ARG A 43 31.07 -0.49 -12.01
C ARG A 43 29.77 0.19 -12.37
N GLY A 44 28.64 -0.42 -12.06
CA GLY A 44 27.33 0.18 -12.27
C GLY A 44 26.31 -0.41 -11.32
N GLU A 45 25.34 0.43 -10.98
CA GLU A 45 24.15 0.10 -10.20
C GLU A 45 22.95 0.59 -11.00
N LEU A 46 21.86 -0.17 -10.98
CA LEU A 46 20.58 0.20 -11.54
C LEU A 46 19.49 -0.20 -10.52
N LYS A 47 18.70 0.78 -10.12
CA LYS A 47 17.55 0.66 -9.24
C LYS A 47 16.35 1.35 -9.89
N PHE A 48 15.15 0.92 -9.54
CA PHE A 48 13.93 1.50 -10.07
C PHE A 48 13.14 2.23 -8.99
N GLY A 49 12.54 3.35 -9.36
CA GLY A 49 11.57 4.09 -8.54
C GLY A 49 10.24 4.17 -9.29
N SER A 50 9.38 5.12 -8.93
CA SER A 50 8.09 5.32 -9.62
C SER A 50 8.22 5.61 -11.12
N GLU A 51 9.39 6.11 -11.55
CA GLU A 51 9.75 6.30 -12.95
C GLU A 51 11.01 5.51 -13.33
N PHE A 52 11.16 5.22 -14.62
CA PHE A 52 12.40 4.64 -15.16
C PHE A 52 13.56 5.65 -15.10
N PRO A 53 14.78 5.22 -14.71
CA PRO A 53 15.95 6.10 -14.74
C PRO A 53 16.24 6.67 -16.14
N GLU A 54 16.65 7.93 -16.25
CA GLU A 54 16.87 8.61 -17.54
C GLU A 54 17.90 7.89 -18.43
N GLU A 55 18.83 7.13 -17.83
CA GLU A 55 19.86 6.37 -18.52
C GLU A 55 19.36 5.10 -19.23
N VAL A 56 18.10 4.70 -19.02
CA VAL A 56 17.55 3.50 -19.66
C VAL A 56 16.74 3.83 -20.91
N THR A 57 16.75 2.90 -21.85
CA THR A 57 15.91 2.90 -23.05
C THR A 57 14.99 1.70 -23.00
N LEU A 58 13.70 1.95 -23.15
CA LEU A 58 12.67 0.91 -23.20
C LEU A 58 12.52 0.37 -24.62
N GLY A 59 12.30 -0.93 -24.75
CA GLY A 59 11.99 -1.56 -26.03
C GLY A 59 11.04 -2.74 -25.87
N ALA A 60 10.50 -3.20 -26.99
CA ALA A 60 9.59 -4.33 -27.06
C ALA A 60 9.96 -5.28 -28.20
N TYR A 61 9.64 -6.56 -28.03
CA TYR A 61 9.66 -7.53 -29.12
C TYR A 61 8.57 -7.21 -30.14
N GLU A 62 8.65 -7.78 -31.35
CA GLU A 62 7.66 -7.56 -32.40
C GLU A 62 6.26 -7.96 -31.92
N GLY A 63 5.32 -6.99 -31.87
CA GLY A 63 3.96 -7.19 -31.39
C GLY A 63 3.79 -7.13 -29.86
N GLY A 64 4.86 -6.85 -29.11
CA GLY A 64 4.84 -6.70 -27.65
C GLY A 64 4.65 -5.25 -27.17
N THR A 65 4.78 -5.05 -25.87
CA THR A 65 4.65 -3.76 -25.18
C THR A 65 5.96 -3.35 -24.51
N ASN A 66 6.19 -2.04 -24.41
CA ASN A 66 7.31 -1.53 -23.60
C ASN A 66 7.08 -1.86 -22.12
N PRO A 67 8.16 -2.04 -21.33
CA PRO A 67 8.04 -2.20 -19.89
C PRO A 67 7.31 -1.05 -19.19
N SER A 68 6.63 -1.37 -18.09
CA SER A 68 6.05 -0.42 -17.14
C SER A 68 6.62 -0.65 -15.74
N ILE A 69 6.69 0.40 -14.92
CA ILE A 69 6.93 0.24 -13.49
C ILE A 69 5.61 -0.19 -12.83
N ILE A 70 5.69 -1.17 -11.94
CA ILE A 70 4.61 -1.58 -11.02
C ILE A 70 5.10 -1.44 -9.58
N VAL A 71 4.17 -1.46 -8.63
CA VAL A 71 4.49 -1.54 -7.19
C VAL A 71 4.34 -2.99 -6.74
N ASP A 72 5.43 -3.55 -6.23
CA ASP A 72 5.52 -4.88 -5.66
C ASP A 72 5.52 -4.80 -4.13
N ASP A 73 4.83 -5.74 -3.49
CA ASP A 73 4.60 -5.80 -2.04
C ASP A 73 5.87 -6.11 -1.21
N VAL A 74 6.87 -6.72 -1.86
CA VAL A 74 8.14 -7.09 -1.24
C VAL A 74 9.21 -6.05 -1.53
N ILE A 75 9.45 -5.72 -2.80
CA ILE A 75 10.58 -4.88 -3.22
C ILE A 75 10.21 -3.40 -3.41
N GLY A 76 8.94 -3.06 -3.66
CA GLY A 76 8.52 -1.71 -4.02
C GLY A 76 8.47 -1.51 -5.52
N TYR A 77 9.00 -0.40 -6.04
CA TYR A 77 8.92 -0.09 -7.46
C TYR A 77 9.80 -1.01 -8.31
N VAL A 78 9.20 -1.77 -9.22
CA VAL A 78 9.91 -2.70 -10.10
C VAL A 78 9.38 -2.64 -11.52
N PRO A 79 10.24 -2.81 -12.54
CA PRO A 79 9.79 -2.93 -13.92
C PRO A 79 9.20 -4.31 -14.18
N GLU A 80 8.05 -4.35 -14.83
CA GLU A 80 7.53 -5.57 -15.44
C GLU A 80 8.02 -5.69 -16.88
N LEU A 81 8.80 -6.75 -17.16
CA LEU A 81 9.30 -7.09 -18.49
C LEU A 81 8.42 -8.15 -19.14
N ASN A 82 7.22 -7.76 -19.57
CA ASN A 82 6.28 -8.64 -20.30
C ASN A 82 6.34 -8.34 -21.80
N THR A 83 6.96 -9.22 -22.60
CA THR A 83 7.32 -8.97 -24.01
C THR A 83 8.16 -7.71 -24.29
N GLY A 84 8.55 -7.01 -23.23
CA GLY A 84 9.37 -5.81 -23.21
C GLY A 84 10.77 -6.08 -22.68
N TYR A 85 11.64 -5.10 -22.83
CA TYR A 85 13.01 -5.14 -22.30
C TYR A 85 13.53 -3.74 -21.99
N ILE A 86 14.53 -3.70 -21.13
CA ILE A 86 15.28 -2.49 -20.78
C ILE A 86 16.68 -2.59 -21.38
N LYS A 87 17.15 -1.50 -21.98
CA LYS A 87 18.50 -1.33 -22.50
C LYS A 87 19.20 -0.18 -21.76
N THR A 88 20.44 -0.40 -21.35
CA THR A 88 21.33 0.67 -20.84
C THR A 88 22.74 0.50 -21.41
N ASN A 89 23.60 1.51 -21.21
CA ASN A 89 25.01 1.36 -21.50
C ASN A 89 25.66 0.42 -20.49
N SER A 90 26.46 -0.52 -20.97
CA SER A 90 27.21 -1.44 -20.12
C SER A 90 28.23 -0.68 -19.28
N SER A 91 28.13 -0.78 -17.96
CA SER A 91 29.11 -0.22 -17.01
C SER A 91 30.51 -0.88 -17.12
N LEU A 92 30.55 -2.05 -17.78
CA LEU A 92 31.75 -2.83 -18.07
C LEU A 92 32.37 -2.48 -19.43
N TYR A 93 31.73 -1.63 -20.23
CA TYR A 93 32.33 -1.10 -21.45
C TYR A 93 33.67 -0.40 -21.13
N GLU A 94 34.71 -0.74 -21.91
CA GLU A 94 36.10 -0.31 -21.73
C GLU A 94 36.73 -0.67 -20.36
N ALA A 95 36.11 -1.56 -19.57
CA ALA A 95 36.67 -2.00 -18.29
C ALA A 95 37.85 -2.98 -18.49
N SER A 96 38.93 -2.81 -17.74
CA SER A 96 40.07 -3.74 -17.82
C SER A 96 39.86 -5.00 -16.97
N LEU A 97 39.16 -6.01 -17.46
CA LEU A 97 38.91 -7.24 -16.71
C LEU A 97 40.21 -8.02 -16.45
N GLN A 98 40.31 -8.71 -15.30
CA GLN A 98 41.53 -9.46 -14.93
C GLN A 98 41.26 -10.90 -14.49
N LYS A 99 40.18 -11.13 -13.72
CA LYS A 99 39.80 -12.48 -13.26
C LYS A 99 38.40 -12.90 -13.69
N GLY A 100 37.57 -11.96 -14.11
CA GLY A 100 36.17 -12.23 -14.40
C GLY A 100 35.29 -11.01 -14.25
N ILE A 101 33.98 -11.25 -14.20
CA ILE A 101 32.94 -10.29 -13.85
C ILE A 101 32.01 -10.90 -12.82
N SER A 102 31.22 -10.04 -12.17
CA SER A 102 30.12 -10.51 -11.33
C SER A 102 28.92 -9.59 -11.45
N ILE A 103 27.74 -10.16 -11.22
CA ILE A 103 26.45 -9.47 -11.30
C ILE A 103 25.64 -9.89 -10.09
N THR A 104 24.97 -8.95 -9.45
CA THR A 104 23.97 -9.23 -8.41
C THR A 104 22.67 -8.52 -8.73
N MET A 105 21.53 -9.12 -8.44
CA MET A 105 20.20 -8.51 -8.65
C MET A 105 19.12 -9.27 -7.89
N TRP A 106 18.01 -8.59 -7.58
CA TRP A 106 16.75 -9.26 -7.31
C TRP A 106 16.05 -9.63 -8.61
N VAL A 107 15.45 -10.81 -8.66
CA VAL A 107 14.70 -11.31 -9.83
C VAL A 107 13.47 -12.09 -9.39
N LYS A 108 12.35 -11.87 -10.08
CA LYS A 108 11.12 -12.67 -10.02
C LYS A 108 10.72 -13.01 -11.44
N VAL A 109 10.29 -14.24 -11.69
CA VAL A 109 9.85 -14.71 -13.02
C VAL A 109 8.44 -15.25 -12.93
N SER A 110 7.61 -15.00 -13.93
CA SER A 110 6.24 -15.57 -13.96
C SER A 110 6.25 -17.07 -14.23
N ASP A 111 5.19 -17.78 -13.83
CA ASP A 111 4.95 -19.19 -14.15
C ASP A 111 4.77 -19.49 -15.65
N THR A 112 4.55 -18.45 -16.45
CA THR A 112 4.43 -18.54 -17.91
C THR A 112 5.67 -18.05 -18.65
N ASN A 113 6.74 -17.69 -17.94
CA ASN A 113 7.96 -17.24 -18.59
C ASN A 113 8.61 -18.41 -19.36
N PRO A 114 9.09 -18.19 -20.60
CA PRO A 114 9.77 -19.24 -21.34
C PRO A 114 11.18 -19.51 -20.80
N ASP A 115 11.55 -20.79 -20.60
CA ASP A 115 12.87 -21.22 -20.07
C ASP A 115 14.08 -20.64 -20.83
N ASN A 116 13.88 -20.22 -22.08
CA ASN A 116 14.89 -19.68 -22.98
C ASN A 116 14.81 -18.16 -23.15
N ALA A 117 13.94 -17.46 -22.42
CA ALA A 117 13.97 -16.00 -22.32
C ALA A 117 15.21 -15.56 -21.51
N ALA A 118 15.90 -14.52 -21.98
CA ALA A 118 17.07 -14.01 -21.30
C ALA A 118 16.67 -13.13 -20.10
N VAL A 119 17.26 -13.38 -18.92
CA VAL A 119 17.11 -12.51 -17.74
C VAL A 119 17.94 -11.24 -17.94
N PHE A 120 19.21 -11.40 -18.33
CA PHE A 120 20.08 -10.29 -18.71
C PHE A 120 20.98 -10.66 -19.90
N SER A 121 21.49 -9.65 -20.59
CA SER A 121 22.54 -9.82 -21.60
C SER A 121 23.50 -8.64 -21.73
N PHE A 122 24.67 -8.91 -22.29
CA PHE A 122 25.58 -7.90 -22.83
C PHE A 122 25.67 -8.06 -24.33
N SER A 123 25.64 -6.95 -25.09
CA SER A 123 25.88 -7.01 -26.53
C SER A 123 26.51 -5.76 -27.12
N ASN A 124 26.89 -5.85 -28.40
CA ASN A 124 27.36 -4.72 -29.20
C ASN A 124 26.68 -4.69 -30.58
N ASP A 125 26.88 -3.59 -31.30
CA ASP A 125 26.35 -3.41 -32.66
C ASP A 125 26.98 -4.36 -33.70
N GLU A 126 28.05 -5.09 -33.34
CA GLU A 126 28.71 -6.07 -34.21
C GLU A 126 28.01 -7.44 -34.18
N GLY A 127 26.94 -7.61 -33.40
CA GLY A 127 26.19 -8.87 -33.30
C GLY A 127 26.84 -9.89 -32.38
N THR A 128 27.66 -9.44 -31.42
CA THR A 128 28.16 -10.30 -30.34
C THR A 128 27.30 -10.13 -29.10
N THR A 129 26.81 -11.23 -28.53
CA THR A 129 25.92 -11.24 -27.37
C THR A 129 26.35 -12.32 -26.36
N LEU A 130 26.35 -11.97 -25.07
CA LEU A 130 26.43 -12.90 -23.95
C LEU A 130 25.13 -12.78 -23.15
N TYR A 131 24.35 -13.86 -23.01
CA TYR A 131 23.11 -13.83 -22.25
C TYR A 131 22.94 -15.05 -21.35
N MET A 132 22.19 -14.88 -20.26
CA MET A 132 21.77 -15.96 -19.37
C MET A 132 20.25 -16.05 -19.35
N THR A 133 19.73 -17.28 -19.39
CA THR A 133 18.30 -17.58 -19.28
C THR A 133 17.90 -18.00 -17.86
N GLU A 134 16.61 -18.07 -17.56
CA GLU A 134 16.13 -18.37 -16.20
C GLU A 134 16.50 -19.77 -15.68
N ASN A 135 16.71 -20.74 -16.57
CA ASN A 135 17.24 -22.07 -16.22
C ASN A 135 18.77 -22.09 -16.04
N GLY A 136 19.41 -20.92 -15.99
CA GLY A 136 20.84 -20.77 -15.75
C GLY A 136 21.74 -21.12 -16.93
N SER A 137 21.20 -21.37 -18.12
CA SER A 137 22.01 -21.57 -19.33
C SER A 137 22.70 -20.26 -19.74
N LEU A 138 24.00 -20.32 -20.07
CA LEU A 138 24.76 -19.20 -20.57
C LEU A 138 25.08 -19.41 -22.06
N THR A 139 24.77 -18.44 -22.89
CA THR A 139 25.05 -18.47 -24.32
C THR A 139 25.95 -17.31 -24.72
N PHE A 140 27.01 -17.62 -25.46
CA PHE A 140 27.90 -16.66 -26.10
C PHE A 140 27.76 -16.78 -27.62
N GLU A 141 27.18 -15.76 -28.22
CA GLU A 141 26.93 -15.64 -29.65
C GLU A 141 27.87 -14.61 -30.27
N THR A 142 28.45 -14.96 -31.42
CA THR A 142 29.31 -14.09 -32.22
C THR A 142 28.91 -14.22 -33.69
N PRO A 143 29.31 -13.28 -34.57
CA PRO A 143 29.13 -13.45 -36.01
C PRO A 143 29.76 -14.73 -36.61
N GLU A 144 30.70 -15.34 -35.90
CA GLU A 144 31.39 -16.58 -36.29
C GLU A 144 30.67 -17.85 -35.83
N GLY A 145 29.69 -17.73 -34.93
CA GLY A 145 28.91 -18.85 -34.39
C GLY A 145 28.52 -18.67 -32.92
N THR A 146 27.72 -19.62 -32.43
CA THR A 146 27.12 -19.64 -31.10
C THR A 146 27.66 -20.82 -30.28
N THR A 147 28.08 -20.54 -29.05
CA THR A 147 28.43 -21.55 -28.04
C THR A 147 27.53 -21.38 -26.83
N SER A 148 26.90 -22.46 -26.37
CA SER A 148 26.05 -22.45 -25.19
C SER A 148 26.34 -23.67 -24.37
N ASN A 149 26.21 -23.54 -23.05
CA ASN A 149 25.97 -24.70 -22.21
C ASN A 149 24.45 -24.83 -22.01
N SER A 150 23.97 -26.05 -21.80
CA SER A 150 22.54 -26.30 -21.54
C SER A 150 22.37 -26.85 -20.14
N VAL A 151 21.64 -26.11 -19.31
CA VAL A 151 21.23 -26.50 -17.96
C VAL A 151 19.71 -26.60 -17.98
N SER A 152 19.16 -27.63 -17.34
CA SER A 152 17.73 -27.96 -17.39
C SER A 152 17.07 -27.91 -16.01
N GLU A 153 17.58 -27.06 -15.12
CA GLU A 153 17.02 -26.85 -13.78
C GLU A 153 16.66 -25.37 -13.65
N ASP A 154 15.42 -25.10 -13.25
CA ASP A 154 14.95 -23.74 -13.02
C ASP A 154 15.70 -23.15 -11.84
N LEU A 155 16.24 -21.94 -11.99
CA LEU A 155 16.95 -21.28 -10.90
C LEU A 155 16.00 -20.65 -9.87
N PHE A 156 14.74 -20.41 -10.27
CA PHE A 156 13.77 -19.60 -9.53
C PHE A 156 12.46 -20.37 -9.37
N SER A 157 11.82 -20.25 -8.20
CA SER A 157 10.39 -20.55 -8.10
C SER A 157 9.60 -19.48 -8.85
N ALA A 158 8.56 -19.90 -9.55
CA ALA A 158 7.67 -18.98 -10.24
C ALA A 158 6.97 -18.05 -9.24
N ASN A 159 6.86 -16.77 -9.61
CA ASN A 159 6.23 -15.69 -8.85
C ASN A 159 6.83 -15.41 -7.46
N GLU A 160 8.06 -15.86 -7.19
CA GLU A 160 8.80 -15.56 -5.97
C GLU A 160 10.05 -14.70 -6.25
N TRP A 161 10.38 -13.81 -5.32
CA TRP A 161 11.60 -13.01 -5.39
C TRP A 161 12.81 -13.81 -4.93
N HIS A 162 13.84 -13.78 -5.76
CA HIS A 162 15.12 -14.40 -5.47
C HIS A 162 16.27 -13.40 -5.60
N TYR A 163 17.25 -13.50 -4.71
CA TYR A 163 18.50 -12.76 -4.85
C TYR A 163 19.51 -13.58 -5.66
N LEU A 164 19.83 -13.09 -6.85
CA LEU A 164 20.73 -13.72 -7.80
C LEU A 164 22.13 -13.11 -7.70
N ALA A 165 23.16 -13.94 -7.52
CA ALA A 165 24.56 -13.54 -7.56
C ALA A 165 25.39 -14.45 -8.48
N ILE A 166 25.91 -13.87 -9.58
CA ILE A 166 26.61 -14.58 -10.63
C ILE A 166 28.08 -14.17 -10.66
N VAL A 167 28.96 -15.16 -10.84
CA VAL A 167 30.39 -14.98 -11.11
C VAL A 167 30.73 -15.65 -12.43
N ILE A 168 31.28 -14.91 -13.40
CA ILE A 168 31.85 -15.47 -14.63
C ILE A 168 33.37 -15.25 -14.59
N ASN A 169 34.14 -16.32 -14.67
CA ASN A 169 35.60 -16.29 -14.63
C ASN A 169 36.20 -17.03 -15.84
N THR A 170 37.53 -17.16 -15.92
CA THR A 170 38.22 -17.78 -17.07
C THR A 170 38.06 -19.29 -17.18
N GLU A 171 37.49 -19.95 -16.17
CA GLU A 171 37.32 -21.42 -16.09
C GLU A 171 35.85 -21.85 -16.22
N GLY A 172 34.92 -20.91 -16.08
CA GLY A 172 33.50 -21.21 -15.96
C GLY A 172 32.67 -20.08 -15.35
N TYR A 173 31.48 -20.44 -14.87
CA TYR A 173 30.63 -19.54 -14.11
C TYR A 173 29.92 -20.25 -12.96
N LEU A 174 29.55 -19.44 -11.96
CA LEU A 174 28.91 -19.85 -10.72
C LEU A 174 27.69 -18.96 -10.49
N VAL A 175 26.57 -19.56 -10.11
CA VAL A 175 25.31 -18.90 -9.79
C VAL A 175 24.94 -19.26 -8.36
N ASN A 176 24.69 -18.22 -7.56
CA ASN A 176 24.09 -18.36 -6.25
C ASN A 176 22.69 -17.77 -6.29
N VAL A 177 21.74 -18.47 -5.71
CA VAL A 177 20.38 -18.01 -5.48
C VAL A 177 20.13 -18.03 -3.99
N ASP A 178 19.65 -16.91 -3.45
CA ASP A 178 19.33 -16.73 -2.03
C ASP A 178 20.49 -17.08 -1.08
N GLY A 179 21.70 -16.69 -1.48
CA GLY A 179 22.92 -16.90 -0.70
C GLY A 179 23.49 -18.33 -0.74
N ALA A 180 22.88 -19.23 -1.50
CA ALA A 180 23.34 -20.61 -1.69
C ALA A 180 23.87 -20.84 -3.12
N GLU A 181 24.95 -21.61 -3.27
CA GLU A 181 25.43 -22.05 -4.59
C GLU A 181 24.41 -23.01 -5.21
N THR A 182 23.80 -22.58 -6.32
CA THR A 182 22.79 -23.36 -7.05
C THR A 182 23.39 -24.02 -8.29
N LEU A 183 24.33 -23.34 -8.96
CA LEU A 183 24.96 -23.84 -10.19
C LEU A 183 26.45 -23.49 -10.23
N ASN A 184 27.27 -24.45 -10.65
CA ASN A 184 28.71 -24.30 -10.82
C ASN A 184 29.16 -25.05 -12.08
N VAL A 185 29.37 -24.30 -13.16
CA VAL A 185 29.64 -24.85 -14.49
C VAL A 185 31.09 -24.60 -14.87
N SER A 186 31.80 -25.70 -15.13
CA SER A 186 33.05 -25.67 -15.88
C SER A 186 32.88 -26.56 -17.11
N THR A 187 32.94 -25.95 -18.29
CA THR A 187 32.75 -26.63 -19.58
C THR A 187 33.81 -26.17 -20.59
N SER A 188 34.15 -27.06 -21.52
CA SER A 188 35.00 -26.73 -22.67
C SER A 188 34.19 -26.23 -23.88
N GLU A 189 32.86 -26.21 -23.80
CA GLU A 189 31.97 -25.76 -24.89
C GLU A 189 32.04 -24.25 -25.11
N ILE A 190 32.25 -23.49 -24.04
CA ILE A 190 32.41 -22.04 -24.06
C ILE A 190 33.88 -21.72 -23.74
N ASP A 191 34.52 -20.94 -24.60
CA ASP A 191 35.84 -20.36 -24.30
C ASP A 191 35.66 -19.13 -23.39
N PHE A 192 35.67 -19.39 -22.08
CA PHE A 192 35.48 -18.34 -21.09
C PHE A 192 36.58 -17.27 -21.09
N GLN A 193 37.80 -17.60 -21.55
CA GLN A 193 38.83 -16.57 -21.72
C GLN A 193 38.40 -15.59 -22.82
N LYS A 194 37.90 -16.10 -23.95
CA LYS A 194 37.35 -15.25 -25.02
C LYS A 194 36.15 -14.43 -24.53
N VAL A 195 35.27 -14.99 -23.70
CA VAL A 195 34.15 -14.25 -23.08
C VAL A 195 34.67 -13.07 -22.25
N ILE A 196 35.63 -13.32 -21.34
CA ILE A 196 36.21 -12.26 -20.49
C ILE A 196 36.93 -11.20 -21.32
N ASP A 197 37.62 -11.59 -22.40
CA ASP A 197 38.32 -10.63 -23.27
C ASP A 197 37.35 -9.73 -24.08
N VAL A 198 36.14 -10.23 -24.36
CA VAL A 198 35.13 -9.55 -25.20
C VAL A 198 34.20 -8.64 -24.41
N ILE A 199 33.85 -8.94 -23.16
CA ILE A 199 32.92 -8.11 -22.35
C ILE A 199 33.25 -6.60 -22.39
N PRO A 200 34.52 -6.15 -22.32
CA PRO A 200 34.85 -4.73 -22.41
C PRO A 200 34.49 -4.05 -23.74
N SER A 201 34.19 -4.82 -24.78
CA SER A 201 33.72 -4.34 -26.09
C SER A 201 32.19 -4.39 -26.24
N LEU A 202 31.46 -4.95 -25.26
CA LEU A 202 30.01 -5.04 -25.27
C LEU A 202 29.42 -3.73 -24.71
N GLN A 203 28.92 -2.89 -25.61
CA GLN A 203 28.48 -1.53 -25.31
C GLN A 203 27.19 -1.48 -24.48
N TYR A 204 26.33 -2.48 -24.63
CA TYR A 204 24.98 -2.44 -24.07
C TYR A 204 24.78 -3.55 -23.04
N PHE A 205 24.00 -3.24 -22.02
CA PHE A 205 23.47 -4.18 -21.05
C PHE A 205 21.95 -4.18 -21.17
N TYR A 206 21.35 -5.36 -21.21
CA TYR A 206 19.90 -5.53 -21.32
C TYR A 206 19.35 -6.36 -20.17
N LEU A 207 18.10 -6.07 -19.81
CA LEU A 207 17.25 -6.89 -18.95
C LEU A 207 16.08 -7.38 -19.81
N GLY A 208 15.81 -8.69 -19.85
CA GLY A 208 14.72 -9.27 -20.65
C GLY A 208 15.02 -9.45 -22.16
N TYR A 209 16.25 -9.22 -22.62
CA TYR A 209 16.60 -9.28 -24.05
C TYR A 209 17.92 -10.00 -24.31
N GLY A 210 18.03 -10.67 -25.46
CA GLY A 210 19.28 -11.25 -25.98
C GLY A 210 19.14 -12.63 -26.61
N SER A 211 18.19 -13.45 -26.17
CA SER A 211 18.01 -14.83 -26.64
C SER A 211 17.14 -14.96 -27.90
N GLY A 212 16.50 -13.87 -28.34
CA GLY A 212 15.50 -13.89 -29.41
C GLY A 212 14.11 -14.38 -28.98
N THR A 213 13.94 -14.78 -27.71
CA THR A 213 12.66 -15.15 -27.12
C THR A 213 12.16 -14.04 -26.21
N ALA A 214 10.91 -13.61 -26.41
CA ALA A 214 10.26 -12.62 -25.56
C ALA A 214 9.94 -13.22 -24.17
N PRO A 215 10.14 -12.46 -23.07
CA PRO A 215 9.74 -12.89 -21.73
C PRO A 215 8.21 -12.91 -21.56
N GLY A 216 7.72 -13.85 -20.73
CA GLY A 216 6.31 -13.95 -20.32
C GLY A 216 5.96 -12.99 -19.18
N SER A 217 6.89 -12.79 -18.26
CA SER A 217 7.05 -11.62 -17.37
C SER A 217 8.28 -11.88 -16.50
N ILE A 218 9.16 -10.88 -16.39
CA ILE A 218 10.32 -10.88 -15.49
C ILE A 218 10.32 -9.54 -14.74
N TRP A 219 10.52 -9.56 -13.42
CA TRP A 219 10.72 -8.38 -12.59
C TRP A 219 12.13 -8.39 -12.01
N VAL A 220 12.77 -7.24 -11.96
CA VAL A 220 14.18 -7.11 -11.54
C VAL A 220 14.43 -5.81 -10.79
N ASP A 221 15.28 -5.83 -9.77
CA ASP A 221 15.71 -4.61 -9.08
C ASP A 221 17.10 -4.75 -8.41
N ASN A 222 17.67 -3.63 -7.96
CA ASN A 222 18.98 -3.54 -7.31
C ASN A 222 20.11 -4.25 -8.07
N ILE A 223 20.19 -4.01 -9.38
CA ILE A 223 21.18 -4.63 -10.24
C ILE A 223 22.54 -3.97 -10.00
N SER A 224 23.55 -4.77 -9.67
CA SER A 224 24.94 -4.31 -9.56
C SER A 224 25.85 -5.11 -10.46
N THR A 225 26.80 -4.43 -11.09
CA THR A 225 27.78 -5.04 -12.00
C THR A 225 29.19 -4.74 -11.51
N PHE A 226 30.01 -5.78 -11.43
CA PHE A 226 31.35 -5.71 -10.85
C PHE A 226 32.41 -6.12 -11.86
N ARG A 227 33.52 -5.38 -11.82
CA ARG A 227 34.79 -5.84 -12.39
C ARG A 227 35.45 -6.79 -11.39
N ASN A 228 35.77 -8.00 -11.85
CA ASN A 228 36.30 -9.13 -11.08
C ASN A 228 35.25 -9.81 -10.17
N ILE A 229 35.72 -10.78 -9.40
CA ILE A 229 34.92 -11.75 -8.66
C ILE A 229 34.48 -11.17 -7.31
N ILE A 230 33.17 -11.18 -7.05
CA ILE A 230 32.57 -10.80 -5.77
C ILE A 230 32.95 -11.74 -4.61
N THR A 231 32.84 -11.26 -3.38
CA THR A 231 33.09 -12.01 -2.14
C THR A 231 31.78 -12.48 -1.50
N ALA A 232 31.86 -13.34 -0.48
CA ALA A 232 30.71 -13.85 0.28
C ALA A 232 29.69 -12.76 0.69
N ASN A 233 30.16 -11.57 1.09
CA ASN A 233 29.27 -10.45 1.47
C ASN A 233 28.29 -9.99 0.37
N TYR A 234 28.60 -10.24 -0.91
CA TYR A 234 27.71 -9.90 -2.03
C TYR A 234 26.86 -11.08 -2.49
N ILE A 235 27.12 -12.26 -1.93
CA ILE A 235 26.33 -13.49 -2.14
C ILE A 235 25.25 -13.59 -1.05
N GLU A 236 25.57 -13.19 0.18
CA GLU A 236 24.58 -13.05 1.26
C GLU A 236 23.39 -12.21 0.80
N VAL A 237 22.18 -12.71 1.09
CA VAL A 237 20.93 -12.03 0.73
C VAL A 237 20.89 -10.67 1.43
N PRO A 238 20.86 -9.55 0.68
CA PRO A 238 20.81 -8.24 1.28
C PRO A 238 19.47 -8.05 1.97
N THR A 239 19.45 -7.27 3.05
CA THR A 239 18.18 -6.80 3.61
C THR A 239 17.43 -6.03 2.54
N ILE A 240 16.18 -6.40 2.30
CA ILE A 240 15.29 -5.60 1.47
C ILE A 240 15.00 -4.34 2.28
N GLU A 241 15.72 -3.27 1.98
CA GLU A 241 15.25 -1.94 2.31
C GLU A 241 14.03 -1.75 1.41
N LYS A 242 12.83 -2.04 1.93
CA LYS A 242 11.61 -1.56 1.31
C LYS A 242 11.86 -0.08 1.05
N ASP A 243 11.70 0.39 -0.18
CA ASP A 243 11.32 1.79 -0.34
C ASP A 243 10.09 1.92 0.55
N ALA A 244 10.27 2.54 1.72
CA ALA A 244 9.29 2.55 2.78
C ALA A 244 8.00 3.00 2.11
N GLY A 245 7.00 2.11 2.08
CA GLY A 245 5.75 2.34 1.34
C GLY A 245 5.31 3.78 1.56
N VAL A 246 4.84 4.42 0.49
CA VAL A 246 4.64 5.85 0.47
C VAL A 246 3.70 6.25 1.60
N GLU A 247 4.23 6.92 2.64
CA GLU A 247 3.41 7.37 3.75
C GLU A 247 2.48 8.48 3.26
N LEU A 248 1.18 8.19 3.23
CA LEU A 248 0.16 9.16 2.87
C LEU A 248 -0.19 10.00 4.11
N PRO A 249 -0.13 11.34 4.02
CA PRO A 249 -0.51 12.19 5.13
C PRO A 249 -2.03 12.07 5.37
N THR A 250 -2.46 12.24 6.60
CA THR A 250 -3.90 12.24 6.91
C THR A 250 -4.55 13.52 6.37
N PRO A 251 -5.61 13.43 5.55
CA PRO A 251 -6.32 14.61 5.10
C PRO A 251 -7.01 15.32 6.28
N ILE A 252 -7.04 16.65 6.24
CA ILE A 252 -7.81 17.46 7.21
C ILE A 252 -9.31 17.46 6.91
N TYR A 253 -9.70 17.01 5.72
CA TYR A 253 -11.07 16.78 5.28
C TYR A 253 -11.07 15.68 4.22
N TYR A 254 -11.99 14.71 4.37
CA TYR A 254 -12.15 13.58 3.46
C TYR A 254 -13.63 13.23 3.32
N GLN A 255 -14.07 12.94 2.09
CA GLN A 255 -15.43 12.50 1.79
C GLN A 255 -15.46 11.59 0.55
N ASN A 256 -15.88 10.33 0.74
CA ASN A 256 -16.00 9.30 -0.29
C ASN A 256 -17.44 8.78 -0.48
N PHE A 257 -18.43 9.41 0.14
CA PHE A 257 -19.87 9.22 -0.08
C PHE A 257 -20.48 7.82 0.18
N GLU A 258 -19.68 6.80 0.55
CA GLU A 258 -20.16 5.43 0.82
C GLU A 258 -21.28 5.34 1.85
N PHE A 259 -21.35 6.31 2.77
CA PHE A 259 -22.39 6.40 3.80
C PHE A 259 -23.26 7.64 3.67
N GLY A 260 -23.24 8.28 2.50
CA GLY A 260 -23.94 9.53 2.26
C GLY A 260 -23.16 10.73 2.80
N LEU A 261 -23.90 11.76 3.20
CA LEU A 261 -23.34 13.04 3.63
C LEU A 261 -23.47 13.18 5.14
N SER A 262 -22.42 13.70 5.78
CA SER A 262 -22.38 13.89 7.23
C SER A 262 -22.49 15.37 7.59
N THR A 263 -21.68 16.20 6.94
CA THR A 263 -21.55 17.63 7.24
C THR A 263 -21.75 18.50 6.00
N GLU A 264 -21.78 17.88 4.83
CA GLU A 264 -21.99 18.49 3.54
C GLU A 264 -23.49 18.71 3.27
N GLN A 265 -23.78 19.73 2.48
CA GLN A 265 -25.14 20.05 2.09
C GLN A 265 -25.27 20.06 0.57
N ILE A 266 -26.18 19.24 0.03
CA ILE A 266 -26.59 19.36 -1.37
C ILE A 266 -27.40 20.65 -1.55
N VAL A 267 -26.96 21.49 -2.47
CA VAL A 267 -27.75 22.60 -3.00
C VAL A 267 -28.31 22.18 -4.35
N GLY A 268 -29.62 22.31 -4.53
CA GLY A 268 -30.30 21.89 -5.76
C GLY A 268 -30.83 20.46 -5.70
N SER A 269 -30.66 19.73 -6.80
CA SER A 269 -31.20 18.38 -7.00
C SER A 269 -30.13 17.31 -7.20
N GLY A 270 -28.86 17.63 -6.95
CA GLY A 270 -27.79 16.63 -6.95
C GLY A 270 -28.07 15.52 -5.94
N SER A 271 -27.36 14.40 -6.05
CA SER A 271 -27.60 13.25 -5.17
C SER A 271 -26.37 12.36 -5.08
N VAL A 272 -26.24 11.65 -3.96
CA VAL A 272 -25.32 10.51 -3.86
C VAL A 272 -25.96 9.32 -4.61
N VAL A 273 -25.23 8.74 -5.54
CA VAL A 273 -25.68 7.62 -6.39
C VAL A 273 -24.62 6.54 -6.44
N THR A 274 -24.99 5.30 -6.75
CA THR A 274 -24.03 4.21 -6.94
C THR A 274 -23.48 4.22 -8.38
N ASP A 275 -22.17 4.06 -8.52
CA ASP A 275 -21.39 3.95 -9.76
C ASP A 275 -20.35 2.83 -9.65
N ASP A 276 -20.83 1.59 -9.47
CA ASP A 276 -20.04 0.36 -9.24
C ASP A 276 -20.19 -0.66 -10.38
N SER A 277 -20.42 -0.17 -11.61
CA SER A 277 -20.59 -1.04 -12.78
C SER A 277 -19.32 -1.87 -13.08
N GLU A 278 -19.42 -2.91 -13.92
CA GLU A 278 -18.23 -3.69 -14.35
C GLU A 278 -17.10 -2.80 -14.93
N GLU A 279 -17.44 -1.63 -15.48
CA GLU A 279 -16.46 -0.66 -16.02
C GLU A 279 -15.94 0.33 -14.94
N ASN A 280 -16.61 0.44 -13.78
CA ASN A 280 -16.33 1.39 -12.69
C ASN A 280 -16.33 0.73 -11.30
N GLN A 281 -15.84 -0.51 -11.17
CA GLN A 281 -15.96 -1.33 -9.96
C GLN A 281 -15.28 -0.75 -8.68
N TYR A 282 -14.65 0.42 -8.77
CA TYR A 282 -13.82 1.00 -7.72
C TYR A 282 -14.48 2.12 -6.91
N PHE A 283 -15.56 2.72 -7.42
CA PHE A 283 -16.05 4.03 -6.95
C PHE A 283 -17.29 3.95 -6.04
N GLY A 284 -18.00 2.81 -5.99
CA GLY A 284 -19.11 2.65 -5.04
C GLY A 284 -20.16 3.75 -5.13
N LYS A 285 -20.39 4.49 -4.05
CA LYS A 285 -21.26 5.66 -4.03
C LYS A 285 -20.48 6.94 -4.30
N VAL A 286 -21.04 7.79 -5.15
CA VAL A 286 -20.41 9.03 -5.60
C VAL A 286 -21.39 10.20 -5.55
N PHE A 287 -20.89 11.42 -5.39
CA PHE A 287 -21.73 12.61 -5.53
C PHE A 287 -21.97 12.92 -7.00
N TYR A 288 -23.24 12.93 -7.42
CA TYR A 288 -23.65 13.26 -8.78
C TYR A 288 -24.33 14.64 -8.81
N ASN A 289 -23.68 15.62 -9.43
CA ASN A 289 -24.12 17.00 -9.49
C ASN A 289 -25.20 17.26 -10.56
N VAL A 290 -26.21 16.40 -10.63
CA VAL A 290 -27.22 16.44 -11.68
C VAL A 290 -28.37 17.41 -11.36
N GLY A 291 -28.77 18.20 -12.35
CA GLY A 291 -29.96 19.03 -12.25
C GLY A 291 -31.27 18.24 -12.36
N ALA A 292 -32.38 18.86 -11.95
CA ALA A 292 -33.68 18.21 -11.94
C ALA A 292 -34.04 17.76 -13.36
N ASP A 293 -34.54 16.53 -13.49
CA ASP A 293 -34.84 15.88 -14.78
C ASP A 293 -33.63 15.75 -15.72
N GLY A 294 -32.40 15.83 -15.20
CA GLY A 294 -31.16 15.79 -16.00
C GLY A 294 -30.83 17.10 -16.71
N THR A 295 -31.50 18.20 -16.36
CA THR A 295 -31.29 19.50 -17.01
C THR A 295 -30.22 20.33 -16.31
N GLU A 296 -29.20 20.74 -17.06
CA GLU A 296 -28.18 21.66 -16.54
C GLU A 296 -28.72 23.09 -16.52
N ALA A 297 -28.69 23.73 -15.35
CA ALA A 297 -29.08 25.12 -15.16
C ALA A 297 -27.97 25.86 -14.40
N GLN A 298 -27.92 27.18 -14.58
CA GLN A 298 -26.91 28.02 -13.97
C GLN A 298 -27.19 28.19 -12.47
N ARG A 299 -26.19 27.93 -11.62
CA ARG A 299 -26.18 28.30 -10.19
C ARG A 299 -27.26 27.61 -9.35
N THR A 300 -27.68 26.42 -9.75
CA THR A 300 -28.73 25.65 -9.09
C THR A 300 -28.21 24.40 -8.38
N ASN A 301 -27.08 23.81 -8.78
CA ASN A 301 -26.63 22.50 -8.29
C ASN A 301 -25.14 22.49 -7.94
N TYR A 302 -24.83 22.12 -6.70
CA TYR A 302 -23.48 21.90 -6.18
C TYR A 302 -23.53 21.27 -4.78
N LEU A 303 -22.39 20.76 -4.31
CA LEU A 303 -22.24 20.31 -2.93
C LEU A 303 -21.54 21.39 -2.11
N LEU A 304 -22.14 21.80 -0.99
CA LEU A 304 -21.50 22.65 0.01
C LEU A 304 -20.70 21.81 0.98
N LEU A 305 -19.41 22.10 1.08
CA LEU A 305 -18.51 21.47 2.04
C LEU A 305 -18.45 22.28 3.36
N PRO A 306 -17.99 21.68 4.47
CA PRO A 306 -17.85 22.38 5.75
C PRO A 306 -17.06 23.68 5.66
N GLY A 307 -17.67 24.80 6.09
CA GLY A 307 -17.07 26.12 5.96
C GLY A 307 -15.80 26.37 6.80
N ASN A 308 -15.39 25.43 7.66
CA ASN A 308 -14.20 25.55 8.49
C ASN A 308 -12.95 24.87 7.90
N ILE A 309 -13.02 24.18 6.75
CA ILE A 309 -11.88 23.44 6.19
C ILE A 309 -10.64 24.34 6.02
N PHE A 310 -10.77 25.49 5.37
CA PHE A 310 -9.63 26.40 5.15
C PHE A 310 -9.15 27.08 6.44
N SER A 311 -9.99 27.18 7.47
CA SER A 311 -9.52 27.60 8.79
C SER A 311 -8.58 26.56 9.42
N ASN A 312 -8.82 25.27 9.18
CA ASN A 312 -7.95 24.19 9.64
C ASN A 312 -6.60 24.21 8.89
N ILE A 313 -6.59 24.50 7.58
CA ILE A 313 -5.34 24.72 6.82
C ILE A 313 -4.51 25.84 7.44
N THR A 314 -5.11 27.01 7.69
CA THR A 314 -4.38 28.13 8.30
C THR A 314 -3.89 27.78 9.71
N ASN A 315 -4.66 27.02 10.48
CA ASN A 315 -4.28 26.58 11.82
C ASN A 315 -3.16 25.53 11.83
N ALA A 316 -2.99 24.76 10.76
CA ALA A 316 -1.89 23.79 10.60
C ALA A 316 -0.52 24.48 10.43
N GLN A 317 -0.49 25.74 9.98
CA GLN A 317 0.72 26.57 9.87
C GLN A 317 1.83 26.01 8.96
N THR A 318 1.50 25.09 8.05
CA THR A 318 2.44 24.46 7.11
C THR A 318 2.81 25.39 5.94
N ASN A 319 1.91 26.31 5.56
CA ASN A 319 2.01 27.17 4.36
C ASN A 319 2.00 26.39 3.04
N GLU A 320 1.30 25.28 3.04
CA GLU A 320 1.07 24.41 1.89
C GLU A 320 -0.26 23.66 2.05
N MET A 321 -0.78 23.17 0.94
CA MET A 321 -1.97 22.31 0.93
C MET A 321 -2.04 21.52 -0.38
N THR A 322 -2.82 20.46 -0.37
CA THR A 322 -3.28 19.78 -1.57
C THR A 322 -4.79 19.64 -1.53
N ILE A 323 -5.46 19.89 -2.66
CA ILE A 323 -6.88 19.60 -2.88
C ILE A 323 -6.97 18.56 -3.98
N SER A 324 -7.58 17.42 -3.69
CA SER A 324 -7.74 16.34 -4.66
C SER A 324 -9.12 15.71 -4.61
N PHE A 325 -9.54 15.15 -5.74
CA PHE A 325 -10.80 14.41 -5.90
C PHE A 325 -10.78 13.64 -7.22
N TRP A 326 -11.53 12.56 -7.27
CA TRP A 326 -11.90 11.92 -8.52
C TRP A 326 -13.04 12.67 -9.20
N ALA A 327 -12.98 12.76 -10.53
CA ALA A 327 -14.02 13.39 -11.34
C ALA A 327 -14.38 12.53 -12.55
N ASN A 328 -15.67 12.52 -12.91
CA ASN A 328 -16.20 11.87 -14.09
C ASN A 328 -17.21 12.79 -14.79
N GLN A 329 -17.28 12.72 -16.12
CA GLN A 329 -18.18 13.56 -16.92
C GLN A 329 -19.66 13.42 -16.53
N GLY A 330 -20.08 12.27 -16.00
CA GLY A 330 -21.48 11.96 -15.77
C GLY A 330 -22.29 12.07 -17.06
N THR A 331 -23.40 12.79 -17.04
CA THR A 331 -24.19 13.07 -18.26
C THR A 331 -24.03 14.50 -18.74
N ALA A 332 -22.93 15.17 -18.39
CA ALA A 332 -22.77 16.57 -18.74
C ALA A 332 -22.74 16.77 -20.28
N ASP A 333 -23.57 17.69 -20.78
CA ASP A 333 -23.67 18.02 -22.22
C ASP A 333 -22.71 19.18 -22.54
N VAL A 334 -21.45 18.84 -22.77
CA VAL A 334 -20.36 19.79 -22.56
C VAL A 334 -19.77 20.31 -23.87
N GLY A 335 -20.03 21.59 -24.12
CA GLY A 335 -18.93 22.48 -24.50
C GLY A 335 -18.21 22.87 -23.22
N PHE A 336 -17.13 22.18 -22.84
CA PHE A 336 -16.31 22.46 -21.65
C PHE A 336 -15.88 23.94 -21.57
N ASN A 337 -16.66 24.78 -20.87
CA ASN A 337 -16.39 26.20 -20.62
C ASN A 337 -15.64 26.35 -19.29
N TRP A 338 -15.71 27.51 -18.64
CA TRP A 338 -14.88 27.83 -17.47
C TRP A 338 -15.52 27.40 -16.15
N TYR A 339 -16.13 26.22 -16.13
CA TYR A 339 -16.89 25.71 -14.99
C TYR A 339 -15.97 25.46 -13.78
N PRO A 340 -16.33 25.90 -12.57
CA PRO A 340 -15.64 25.46 -11.36
C PRO A 340 -15.83 23.95 -11.11
N LEU A 341 -14.73 23.25 -10.86
CA LEU A 341 -14.76 21.93 -10.22
C LEU A 341 -14.79 22.09 -8.71
N PHE A 342 -14.03 23.06 -8.20
CA PHE A 342 -13.95 23.38 -6.78
C PHE A 342 -13.86 24.90 -6.63
N SER A 343 -14.58 25.46 -5.68
CA SER A 343 -14.47 26.88 -5.35
C SER A 343 -14.66 27.15 -3.87
N ALA A 344 -14.03 28.21 -3.39
CA ALA A 344 -14.16 28.69 -2.03
C ALA A 344 -14.34 30.21 -2.05
N TYR A 345 -15.30 30.70 -1.28
CA TYR A 345 -15.62 32.12 -1.19
C TYR A 345 -15.74 32.56 0.28
N GLY A 346 -15.57 33.84 0.54
CA GLY A 346 -15.81 34.37 1.88
C GLY A 346 -17.26 34.43 2.31
N ALA A 347 -18.18 34.46 1.34
CA ALA A 347 -19.61 34.29 1.55
C ALA A 347 -20.26 33.77 0.26
N ALA A 348 -21.49 33.27 0.34
CA ALA A 348 -22.26 32.89 -0.85
C ALA A 348 -22.23 34.02 -1.91
N PRO A 349 -21.90 33.73 -3.17
CA PRO A 349 -21.99 34.70 -4.26
C PRO A 349 -23.36 35.38 -4.33
N ASN A 350 -23.39 36.67 -4.69
CA ASN A 350 -24.62 37.47 -4.68
C ASN A 350 -24.76 38.26 -5.99
N ASN A 351 -25.96 38.29 -6.59
CA ASN A 351 -26.26 39.03 -7.83
C ASN A 351 -25.22 38.78 -8.94
N ASN A 352 -24.91 37.52 -9.20
CA ASN A 352 -23.94 37.09 -10.21
C ASN A 352 -22.51 37.62 -10.00
N SER A 353 -22.21 38.09 -8.79
CA SER A 353 -20.93 38.67 -8.43
C SER A 353 -20.26 37.83 -7.35
N ASN A 354 -18.95 37.73 -7.52
CA ASN A 354 -18.05 37.04 -6.61
C ASN A 354 -17.95 37.81 -5.29
N THR A 355 -17.88 37.09 -4.18
CA THR A 355 -17.47 37.66 -2.90
C THR A 355 -15.96 37.46 -2.74
N THR A 356 -15.30 38.38 -2.04
CA THR A 356 -13.86 38.32 -1.74
C THR A 356 -13.68 37.97 -0.26
N PRO A 357 -12.75 37.07 0.11
CA PRO A 357 -11.85 36.32 -0.76
C PRO A 357 -12.53 35.23 -1.59
N MET A 358 -11.83 34.78 -2.63
CA MET A 358 -12.19 33.69 -3.53
C MET A 358 -10.95 32.86 -3.89
N MET A 359 -11.12 31.55 -4.01
CA MET A 359 -10.30 30.68 -4.83
C MET A 359 -11.16 29.77 -5.72
N ILE A 360 -10.74 29.52 -6.96
CA ILE A 360 -11.44 28.65 -7.92
C ILE A 360 -10.44 27.73 -8.63
N LEU A 361 -10.82 26.46 -8.77
CA LEU A 361 -10.20 25.47 -9.64
C LEU A 361 -11.20 25.08 -10.73
N GLN A 362 -10.82 25.21 -11.99
CA GLN A 362 -11.74 25.12 -13.13
C GLN A 362 -11.56 23.83 -13.92
N SER A 363 -12.62 23.40 -14.62
CA SER A 363 -12.63 22.24 -15.51
C SER A 363 -11.66 22.37 -16.70
N ARG A 364 -11.16 23.57 -16.98
CA ARG A 364 -10.08 23.82 -17.95
C ARG A 364 -8.68 23.76 -17.34
N LEU A 365 -8.56 23.20 -16.15
CA LEU A 365 -7.29 22.97 -15.44
C LEU A 365 -6.51 24.26 -15.13
N VAL A 366 -7.22 25.38 -15.01
CA VAL A 366 -6.68 26.66 -14.54
C VAL A 366 -7.28 27.04 -13.19
N ALA A 367 -6.61 27.95 -12.49
CA ALA A 367 -7.03 28.42 -11.18
C ALA A 367 -7.12 29.95 -11.13
N GLN A 368 -7.75 30.47 -10.07
CA GLN A 368 -7.78 31.89 -9.75
C GLN A 368 -7.81 32.09 -8.23
N VAL A 369 -7.14 33.15 -7.75
CA VAL A 369 -7.20 33.62 -6.36
C VAL A 369 -7.46 35.11 -6.33
N ASN A 370 -8.38 35.53 -5.47
CA ASN A 370 -8.63 36.93 -5.18
C ASN A 370 -8.87 37.12 -3.68
N CYS A 371 -8.09 37.98 -3.05
CA CYS A 371 -8.11 38.26 -1.62
C CYS A 371 -8.39 39.75 -1.34
N PRO A 372 -8.85 40.10 -0.14
CA PRO A 372 -9.04 41.50 0.26
C PRO A 372 -7.76 42.32 0.09
N GLY A 373 -7.89 43.59 -0.27
CA GLY A 373 -6.74 44.51 -0.33
C GLY A 373 -5.98 44.53 -1.65
N GLY A 374 -6.57 44.00 -2.74
CA GLY A 374 -5.97 44.01 -4.07
C GLY A 374 -4.91 42.95 -4.27
N GLU A 375 -4.98 41.88 -3.47
CA GLU A 375 -4.13 40.70 -3.50
C GLU A 375 -4.78 39.65 -4.39
N TRP A 376 -4.17 39.29 -5.52
CA TRP A 376 -4.74 38.30 -6.44
C TRP A 376 -3.66 37.56 -7.25
N CYS A 377 -4.06 36.45 -7.86
CA CYS A 377 -3.30 35.72 -8.87
C CYS A 377 -4.27 35.07 -9.87
N ASP A 378 -4.10 35.38 -11.15
CA ASP A 378 -4.96 34.87 -12.25
C ASP A 378 -4.32 33.69 -13.01
N PHE A 379 -3.11 33.27 -12.63
CA PHE A 379 -2.41 32.12 -13.22
C PHE A 379 -2.36 32.18 -14.76
N THR A 380 -1.91 33.33 -15.28
CA THR A 380 -1.88 33.60 -16.72
C THR A 380 -0.84 32.73 -17.44
N ASN A 381 -0.94 32.60 -18.77
CA ASN A 381 0.07 31.91 -19.60
C ASN A 381 1.50 32.36 -19.29
N ALA A 382 1.70 33.67 -19.10
CA ALA A 382 3.02 34.23 -18.84
C ALA A 382 3.60 33.85 -17.46
N GLN A 383 2.76 33.42 -16.52
CA GLN A 383 3.15 32.94 -15.19
C GLN A 383 3.35 31.43 -15.16
N ASN A 384 2.88 30.71 -16.18
CA ASN A 384 3.06 29.27 -16.26
C ASN A 384 4.55 28.97 -16.48
N ASP A 385 5.06 27.94 -15.83
CA ASP A 385 6.47 27.56 -15.93
C ASP A 385 6.84 27.13 -17.37
N ASN A 386 5.86 26.66 -18.15
CA ASN A 386 6.00 26.36 -19.59
C ASN A 386 5.73 27.57 -20.51
N GLY A 387 5.35 28.72 -19.96
CA GLY A 387 5.02 29.95 -20.72
C GLY A 387 3.65 29.93 -21.43
N GLU A 388 2.88 28.85 -21.30
CA GLU A 388 1.53 28.69 -21.83
C GLU A 388 0.73 27.74 -20.94
N ASN A 389 -0.54 28.08 -20.65
CA ASN A 389 -1.42 27.20 -19.89
C ASN A 389 -1.93 26.06 -20.77
N TYR A 390 -1.91 24.84 -20.22
CA TYR A 390 -2.66 23.71 -20.73
C TYR A 390 -4.15 23.89 -20.37
N ALA A 391 -4.87 24.67 -21.18
CA ALA A 391 -6.29 24.94 -21.00
C ALA A 391 -7.13 24.15 -22.01
N VAL A 392 -7.47 22.91 -21.65
CA VAL A 392 -8.20 21.98 -22.52
C VAL A 392 -9.68 21.84 -22.16
N ASN A 393 -10.45 21.32 -23.10
CA ASN A 393 -11.89 21.26 -23.04
C ASN A 393 -12.40 19.81 -23.24
N ASP A 394 -11.56 18.81 -22.98
CA ASP A 394 -11.83 17.43 -23.34
C ASP A 394 -11.21 16.35 -22.42
N TRP A 395 -10.51 16.71 -21.35
CA TRP A 395 -9.84 15.72 -20.50
C TRP A 395 -10.79 14.81 -19.70
N LEU A 396 -12.09 15.13 -19.64
CA LEU A 396 -13.14 14.26 -19.08
C LEU A 396 -14.06 13.70 -20.18
N HIS A 397 -13.85 14.00 -21.48
CA HIS A 397 -14.79 13.63 -22.56
C HIS A 397 -14.90 12.12 -22.83
N ASP A 398 -13.93 11.35 -22.38
CA ASP A 398 -13.91 9.91 -22.55
C ASP A 398 -14.92 9.19 -21.63
N GLY A 399 -15.52 9.91 -20.68
CA GLY A 399 -16.47 9.37 -19.72
C GLY A 399 -15.80 8.48 -18.66
N ALA A 400 -14.47 8.47 -18.60
CA ALA A 400 -13.71 7.75 -17.57
C ALA A 400 -13.62 8.59 -16.29
N TRP A 401 -13.26 7.92 -15.19
CA TRP A 401 -12.89 8.58 -13.95
C TRP A 401 -11.42 9.02 -14.02
N HIS A 402 -11.17 10.26 -13.59
CA HIS A 402 -9.83 10.83 -13.56
C HIS A 402 -9.54 11.45 -12.19
N PHE A 403 -8.31 11.32 -11.72
CA PHE A 403 -7.87 11.89 -10.44
C PHE A 403 -7.33 13.30 -10.66
N TYR A 404 -8.02 14.30 -10.12
CA TYR A 404 -7.59 15.70 -10.15
C TYR A 404 -6.88 16.04 -8.84
N SER A 405 -5.72 16.69 -8.92
CA SER A 405 -5.01 17.21 -7.74
C SER A 405 -4.42 18.60 -7.99
N ALA A 406 -4.59 19.50 -7.03
CA ALA A 406 -3.99 20.83 -7.01
C ALA A 406 -3.07 20.96 -5.79
N VAL A 407 -1.76 20.91 -6.02
CA VAL A 407 -0.71 21.01 -4.99
C VAL A 407 -0.24 22.45 -4.90
N TRP A 408 -0.26 23.01 -3.70
CA TRP A 408 -0.18 24.44 -3.47
C TRP A 408 0.84 24.77 -2.39
N THR A 409 1.72 25.75 -2.66
CA THR A 409 2.63 26.34 -1.67
C THR A 409 2.46 27.86 -1.61
N SER A 410 3.20 28.53 -0.73
CA SER A 410 3.22 29.99 -0.68
C SER A 410 3.66 30.69 -1.98
N THR A 411 4.27 29.95 -2.93
CA THR A 411 4.84 30.48 -4.18
C THR A 411 4.49 29.69 -5.43
N THR A 412 3.93 28.49 -5.29
CA THR A 412 3.64 27.60 -6.42
C THR A 412 2.22 27.02 -6.36
N LEU A 413 1.67 26.74 -7.54
CA LEU A 413 0.51 25.87 -7.73
C LEU A 413 0.82 24.93 -8.88
N THR A 414 0.64 23.63 -8.64
CA THR A 414 0.75 22.60 -9.67
C THR A 414 -0.55 21.81 -9.74
N VAL A 415 -1.10 21.68 -10.94
CA VAL A 415 -2.31 20.90 -11.23
C VAL A 415 -1.90 19.61 -11.94
N TYR A 416 -2.30 18.50 -11.35
CA TYR A 416 -2.13 17.15 -11.85
C TYR A 416 -3.47 16.57 -12.30
N VAL A 417 -3.43 15.76 -13.35
CA VAL A 417 -4.50 14.86 -13.75
C VAL A 417 -3.88 13.48 -13.94
N ASP A 418 -4.36 12.49 -13.19
CA ASP A 418 -3.87 11.11 -13.18
C ASP A 418 -2.36 11.01 -12.91
N GLY A 419 -1.89 11.78 -11.92
CA GLY A 419 -0.45 11.84 -11.58
C GLY A 419 0.39 12.69 -12.55
N VAL A 420 -0.16 13.11 -13.70
CA VAL A 420 0.57 13.87 -14.71
C VAL A 420 0.38 15.38 -14.55
N VAL A 421 1.48 16.13 -14.48
CA VAL A 421 1.45 17.61 -14.45
C VAL A 421 0.76 18.16 -15.72
N ARG A 422 -0.29 18.94 -15.53
CA ARG A 422 -0.98 19.67 -16.61
C ARG A 422 -0.64 21.15 -16.61
N ASN A 423 -0.58 21.76 -15.44
CA ASN A 423 -0.09 23.13 -15.29
C ASN A 423 0.77 23.27 -14.05
N SER A 424 1.77 24.14 -14.11
CA SER A 424 2.57 24.57 -12.97
C SER A 424 2.83 26.06 -13.10
N TRP A 425 2.65 26.80 -12.01
CA TRP A 425 2.90 28.23 -11.93
C TRP A 425 3.80 28.55 -10.75
N THR A 426 4.86 29.30 -11.02
CA THR A 426 5.71 29.87 -9.99
C THR A 426 5.58 31.40 -9.97
N VAL A 427 5.22 31.95 -8.81
CA VAL A 427 5.10 33.38 -8.58
C VAL A 427 5.95 33.82 -7.38
N ASP A 428 6.17 35.12 -7.23
CA ASP A 428 6.99 35.63 -6.12
C ASP A 428 6.30 35.52 -4.74
N GLY A 429 4.98 35.29 -4.70
CA GLY A 429 4.18 35.13 -3.49
C GLY A 429 4.03 36.38 -2.62
N VAL A 430 4.61 37.52 -3.02
CA VAL A 430 4.72 38.75 -2.22
C VAL A 430 4.08 39.94 -2.90
N THR A 431 4.16 40.04 -4.23
CA THR A 431 3.61 41.16 -4.99
C THR A 431 2.10 41.02 -5.10
N LYS A 432 1.36 42.00 -4.54
CA LYS A 432 -0.11 41.96 -4.47
C LYS A 432 -0.78 41.98 -5.84
N GLU A 433 -0.15 42.63 -6.82
CA GLU A 433 -0.66 42.78 -8.19
C GLU A 433 -0.35 41.55 -9.05
N GLY A 434 -1.16 40.50 -8.88
CA GLY A 434 -1.13 39.32 -9.74
C GLY A 434 -0.15 38.23 -9.36
N GLN A 435 0.61 38.39 -8.26
CA GLN A 435 1.57 37.38 -7.77
C GLN A 435 1.19 36.83 -6.38
N TYR A 436 0.01 37.17 -5.87
CA TYR A 436 -0.42 36.78 -4.53
C TYR A 436 -1.22 35.47 -4.56
N ILE A 437 -0.52 34.38 -4.28
CA ILE A 437 -1.04 33.00 -4.36
C ILE A 437 -1.37 32.40 -2.98
N SER A 438 -0.79 32.94 -1.92
CA SER A 438 -0.82 32.38 -0.55
C SER A 438 -2.11 32.68 0.22
N GLY A 439 -3.09 33.35 -0.40
CA GLY A 439 -4.36 33.72 0.22
C GLY A 439 -5.11 32.56 0.88
N PRO A 440 -5.38 31.44 0.18
CA PRO A 440 -6.04 30.28 0.77
C PRO A 440 -5.29 29.69 1.98
N LEU A 441 -3.96 29.82 2.01
CA LEU A 441 -3.10 29.31 3.08
C LEU A 441 -3.09 30.23 4.30
N THR A 442 -2.98 31.53 4.08
CA THR A 442 -2.72 32.55 5.11
C THR A 442 -3.97 33.25 5.62
N GLN A 443 -5.06 33.23 4.84
CA GLN A 443 -6.33 33.89 5.13
C GLN A 443 -7.49 32.89 5.00
N GLY A 444 -7.22 31.59 5.17
CA GLY A 444 -8.19 30.52 4.97
C GLY A 444 -9.41 30.61 5.89
N ASN A 445 -9.27 31.20 7.07
CA ASN A 445 -10.38 31.52 7.98
C ASN A 445 -11.42 32.51 7.41
N LEU A 446 -11.11 33.16 6.28
CA LEU A 446 -12.02 34.02 5.56
C LEU A 446 -12.76 33.29 4.43
N LEU A 447 -12.41 32.04 4.09
CA LEU A 447 -13.03 31.22 3.04
C LEU A 447 -14.02 30.23 3.66
N ASN A 448 -15.27 30.67 3.81
CA ASN A 448 -16.29 29.94 4.59
C ASN A 448 -17.43 29.34 3.76
N TYR A 449 -17.41 29.56 2.45
CA TYR A 449 -18.43 29.05 1.53
C TYR A 449 -17.74 28.22 0.44
N ILE A 450 -17.63 26.92 0.68
CA ILE A 450 -16.82 25.99 -0.11
C ILE A 450 -17.78 25.11 -0.92
N CYS A 451 -17.56 25.05 -2.23
CA CYS A 451 -18.44 24.37 -3.18
C CYS A 451 -17.63 23.38 -4.02
N LEU A 452 -18.15 22.16 -4.14
CA LEU A 452 -17.72 21.16 -5.12
C LEU A 452 -18.75 21.11 -6.25
N GLY A 453 -18.27 21.30 -7.48
CA GLY A 453 -19.09 21.46 -8.68
C GLY A 453 -19.89 22.76 -8.75
N GLY A 454 -20.52 22.97 -9.91
CA GLY A 454 -21.41 24.10 -10.21
C GLY A 454 -20.71 25.46 -10.37
N ASN A 455 -21.40 26.39 -11.00
CA ASN A 455 -20.95 27.77 -11.21
C ASN A 455 -21.73 28.74 -10.33
N GLN A 456 -21.31 28.93 -9.07
CA GLN A 456 -22.04 29.78 -8.13
C GLN A 456 -21.84 31.28 -8.42
N ALA A 457 -20.86 31.63 -9.24
CA ALA A 457 -20.35 32.98 -9.36
C ALA A 457 -20.29 33.41 -10.85
N TRP A 458 -19.88 34.65 -11.17
CA TRP A 458 -19.77 35.20 -12.56
C TRP A 458 -21.00 35.20 -13.50
N ASN A 459 -21.29 36.32 -14.16
CA ASN A 459 -22.36 36.41 -15.16
C ASN A 459 -22.10 35.64 -16.48
N TRP A 460 -21.06 34.81 -16.52
CA TRP A 460 -20.79 33.87 -17.59
C TRP A 460 -21.92 32.85 -17.59
N GLY A 461 -22.65 32.73 -18.69
CA GLY A 461 -23.88 31.96 -18.79
C GLY A 461 -23.67 30.44 -18.78
N ASP A 462 -22.72 29.98 -17.99
CA ASP A 462 -22.25 28.62 -17.88
C ASP A 462 -23.14 27.86 -16.89
N ASN A 463 -23.77 26.78 -17.37
CA ASN A 463 -24.62 25.92 -16.54
C ASN A 463 -23.77 25.13 -15.55
N ASP A 464 -24.41 24.60 -14.50
CA ASP A 464 -23.76 23.68 -13.57
C ASP A 464 -23.67 22.29 -14.21
N PRO A 465 -22.46 21.79 -14.52
CA PRO A 465 -22.33 20.52 -15.22
C PRO A 465 -22.73 19.34 -14.34
N SER A 466 -23.35 18.35 -14.96
CA SER A 466 -23.71 17.07 -14.32
C SER A 466 -22.51 16.15 -14.16
N TYR A 467 -21.44 16.63 -13.52
CA TYR A 467 -20.27 15.82 -13.18
C TYR A 467 -20.55 14.92 -11.98
N LYS A 468 -19.79 13.83 -11.90
CA LYS A 468 -19.69 13.01 -10.69
C LYS A 468 -18.36 13.26 -10.00
N PHE A 469 -18.35 13.16 -8.68
CA PHE A 469 -17.17 13.36 -7.85
C PHE A 469 -17.08 12.27 -6.79
N ASP A 470 -15.85 11.90 -6.46
CA ASP A 470 -15.54 10.93 -5.42
C ASP A 470 -14.19 11.24 -4.72
N ASP A 471 -13.93 10.63 -3.56
CA ASP A 471 -12.76 10.82 -2.68
C ASP A 471 -12.24 12.26 -2.58
N VAL A 472 -13.12 13.17 -2.14
CA VAL A 472 -12.78 14.58 -1.97
C VAL A 472 -11.88 14.73 -0.75
N ALA A 473 -10.59 14.97 -0.99
CA ALA A 473 -9.56 15.05 0.04
C ALA A 473 -8.87 16.41 0.03
N ILE A 474 -8.65 16.96 1.23
CA ILE A 474 -7.88 18.20 1.42
C ILE A 474 -6.83 17.96 2.49
N TYR A 475 -5.57 18.21 2.15
CA TYR A 475 -4.41 18.00 3.00
C TYR A 475 -3.82 19.34 3.41
N SER A 476 -3.26 19.42 4.62
CA SER A 476 -2.44 20.57 5.06
C SER A 476 -0.98 20.46 4.64
N GLU A 477 -0.68 19.60 3.67
CA GLU A 477 0.68 19.32 3.17
C GLU A 477 0.69 19.40 1.64
N ALA A 478 1.84 19.74 1.07
CA ALA A 478 2.04 19.63 -0.37
C ALA A 478 2.42 18.17 -0.71
N LEU A 479 1.46 17.43 -1.28
CA LEU A 479 1.72 16.04 -1.68
C LEU A 479 2.81 15.96 -2.77
N SER A 480 3.70 14.99 -2.60
CA SER A 480 4.64 14.57 -3.64
C SER A 480 3.93 13.83 -4.77
N VAL A 481 4.58 13.72 -5.93
CA VAL A 481 4.07 12.93 -7.08
C VAL A 481 3.86 11.48 -6.67
N THR A 482 4.82 10.91 -5.96
CA THR A 482 4.76 9.55 -5.42
C THR A 482 3.57 9.32 -4.49
N GLN A 483 3.22 10.30 -3.64
CA GLN A 483 2.00 10.25 -2.81
C GLN A 483 0.71 10.35 -3.64
N ILE A 484 0.70 11.18 -4.69
CA ILE A 484 -0.44 11.29 -5.61
C ILE A 484 -0.66 9.96 -6.36
N GLU A 485 0.41 9.35 -6.86
CA GLU A 485 0.37 8.05 -7.53
C GLU A 485 -0.09 6.94 -6.59
N GLU A 486 0.36 6.96 -5.33
CA GLU A 486 -0.09 6.00 -4.33
C GLU A 486 -1.59 6.15 -4.02
N ILE A 487 -2.12 7.38 -3.91
CA ILE A 487 -3.58 7.59 -3.74
C ILE A 487 -4.36 7.02 -4.92
N ILE A 488 -3.88 7.24 -6.14
CA ILE A 488 -4.49 6.69 -7.36
C ILE A 488 -4.47 5.16 -7.32
N ASN A 489 -3.32 4.58 -7.00
CA ASN A 489 -3.13 3.14 -6.90
C ASN A 489 -4.06 2.52 -5.84
N GLN A 490 -4.17 3.15 -4.67
CA GLN A 490 -5.05 2.70 -3.59
C GLN A 490 -6.52 2.64 -3.99
N LYS A 491 -7.02 3.53 -4.86
CA LYS A 491 -8.40 3.44 -5.36
C LYS A 491 -8.63 2.14 -6.14
N TYR A 492 -7.64 1.73 -6.94
CA TYR A 492 -7.76 0.55 -7.79
C TYR A 492 -7.46 -0.77 -7.07
N THR A 493 -6.66 -0.73 -5.99
CA THR A 493 -6.34 -1.91 -5.18
C THR A 493 -7.31 -2.10 -4.00
N ASN A 494 -7.87 -1.00 -3.46
CA ASN A 494 -8.79 -0.97 -2.33
C ASN A 494 -10.08 -0.20 -2.68
N PRO A 495 -10.96 -0.76 -3.51
CA PRO A 495 -12.17 -0.08 -3.97
C PRO A 495 -13.10 0.32 -2.82
N ASP A 496 -13.73 1.49 -2.93
CA ASP A 496 -14.68 2.00 -1.92
C ASP A 496 -15.99 1.23 -1.86
N VAL A 497 -16.23 0.36 -2.84
CA VAL A 497 -17.37 -0.56 -2.85
C VAL A 497 -17.34 -1.45 -1.61
N ILE A 498 -18.23 -1.18 -0.65
CA ILE A 498 -18.39 -2.04 0.52
C ILE A 498 -19.09 -3.33 0.07
N PRO A 499 -18.43 -4.48 0.20
CA PRO A 499 -19.01 -5.75 -0.21
C PRO A 499 -20.32 -6.03 0.54
N THR A 500 -21.30 -6.66 -0.11
CA THR A 500 -22.52 -7.07 0.60
C THR A 500 -22.20 -8.21 1.57
N PRO A 501 -22.54 -8.10 2.86
CA PRO A 501 -22.28 -9.16 3.81
C PRO A 501 -23.13 -10.41 3.52
N VAL A 502 -22.57 -11.59 3.78
CA VAL A 502 -23.33 -12.85 3.76
C VAL A 502 -24.31 -12.97 4.94
N TYR A 503 -24.08 -12.18 5.98
CA TYR A 503 -24.94 -12.03 7.15
C TYR A 503 -24.73 -10.66 7.80
N ALA A 504 -25.81 -9.97 8.13
CA ALA A 504 -25.79 -8.72 8.88
C ALA A 504 -26.96 -8.63 9.86
N GLN A 505 -26.74 -8.01 11.02
CA GLN A 505 -27.76 -7.76 12.03
C GLN A 505 -27.45 -6.45 12.80
N ASP A 506 -28.38 -5.50 12.71
CA ASP A 506 -28.34 -4.16 13.33
C ASP A 506 -29.25 -4.03 14.57
N PHE A 507 -30.03 -5.07 14.89
CA PHE A 507 -30.95 -5.18 16.02
C PHE A 507 -32.10 -4.16 16.10
N GLU A 508 -32.13 -3.13 15.25
CA GLU A 508 -33.15 -2.06 15.24
C GLU A 508 -34.57 -2.59 15.08
N ASN A 509 -34.72 -3.70 14.34
CA ASN A 509 -36.00 -4.37 14.11
C ASN A 509 -36.16 -5.64 14.96
N GLY A 510 -35.29 -5.83 15.94
CA GLY A 510 -35.18 -7.07 16.72
C GLY A 510 -34.60 -8.24 15.92
N LEU A 511 -34.72 -9.44 16.48
CA LEU A 511 -34.16 -10.65 15.87
C LEU A 511 -35.02 -11.17 14.72
N THR A 512 -34.36 -11.70 13.70
CA THR A 512 -35.00 -12.29 12.52
C THR A 512 -34.88 -13.81 12.51
N THR A 513 -33.65 -14.30 12.62
CA THR A 513 -33.28 -15.71 12.44
C THR A 513 -32.37 -16.21 13.56
N GLU A 514 -31.83 -15.29 14.35
CA GLU A 514 -30.99 -15.51 15.50
C GLU A 514 -31.83 -15.99 16.69
N GLN A 515 -31.17 -16.68 17.61
CA GLN A 515 -31.80 -17.17 18.83
C GLN A 515 -30.98 -16.75 20.04
N ILE A 516 -31.62 -16.06 20.98
CA ILE A 516 -31.02 -15.83 22.30
C ILE A 516 -31.02 -17.15 23.07
N ILE A 517 -29.85 -17.55 23.52
CA ILE A 517 -29.67 -18.62 24.50
C ILE A 517 -29.43 -17.95 25.85
N GLY A 518 -30.19 -18.34 26.87
CA GLY A 518 -30.11 -17.74 28.20
C GLY A 518 -31.06 -16.58 28.42
N SER A 519 -30.57 -15.56 29.14
CA SER A 519 -31.32 -14.39 29.61
C SER A 519 -30.93 -13.08 28.91
N GLY A 520 -30.10 -13.15 27.86
CA GLY A 520 -29.75 -11.97 27.06
C GLY A 520 -30.99 -11.30 26.46
N GLU A 521 -30.85 -10.04 26.05
CA GLU A 521 -31.98 -9.23 25.58
C GLU A 521 -31.59 -8.23 24.49
N ILE A 522 -32.57 -7.84 23.67
CA ILE A 522 -32.44 -6.68 22.79
C ILE A 522 -32.95 -5.47 23.55
N VAL A 523 -32.09 -4.46 23.72
CA VAL A 523 -32.37 -3.28 24.55
C VAL A 523 -31.91 -2.01 23.84
N ALA A 524 -32.55 -0.88 24.16
CA ALA A 524 -32.02 0.41 23.74
C ALA A 524 -30.66 0.66 24.40
N ASP A 525 -29.68 1.12 23.64
CA ASP A 525 -28.42 1.54 24.23
C ASP A 525 -28.62 2.71 25.19
N ASN A 526 -27.85 2.69 26.26
CA ASN A 526 -27.90 3.65 27.35
C ASN A 526 -26.52 4.20 27.72
N SER A 527 -25.54 4.04 26.81
CA SER A 527 -24.22 4.65 26.94
C SER A 527 -24.24 6.14 26.60
N ASP A 528 -23.11 6.82 26.81
CA ASP A 528 -22.93 8.22 26.40
C ASP A 528 -23.05 8.38 24.86
N ASP A 529 -22.84 7.30 24.10
CA ASP A 529 -22.93 7.25 22.64
C ASP A 529 -24.30 6.72 22.13
N SER A 530 -25.30 6.59 23.01
CA SER A 530 -26.62 6.02 22.68
C SER A 530 -27.34 6.67 21.48
N GLN A 531 -26.94 7.88 21.09
CA GLN A 531 -27.42 8.55 19.89
C GLN A 531 -27.00 7.88 18.57
N TYR A 532 -26.05 6.94 18.59
CA TYR A 532 -25.55 6.24 17.40
C TYR A 532 -25.95 4.76 17.32
N PHE A 533 -26.30 4.13 18.46
CA PHE A 533 -26.42 2.65 18.58
C PHE A 533 -27.84 2.10 18.78
N GLY A 534 -28.86 2.97 18.93
CA GLY A 534 -30.27 2.53 18.88
C GLY A 534 -30.60 1.29 19.73
N GLN A 535 -31.01 0.18 19.10
CA GLN A 535 -31.21 -1.12 19.74
C GLN A 535 -29.96 -2.00 19.62
N VAL A 536 -29.58 -2.67 20.71
CA VAL A 536 -28.37 -3.51 20.76
C VAL A 536 -28.65 -4.87 21.40
N PHE A 537 -27.86 -5.88 21.06
CA PHE A 537 -27.88 -7.15 21.79
C PHE A 537 -27.05 -7.03 23.07
N TYR A 538 -27.69 -7.23 24.22
CA TYR A 538 -27.06 -7.23 25.53
C TYR A 538 -26.99 -8.65 26.08
N ASN A 539 -25.77 -9.19 26.18
CA ASN A 539 -25.51 -10.56 26.63
C ASN A 539 -25.55 -10.72 28.17
N VAL A 540 -26.57 -10.14 28.80
CA VAL A 540 -26.69 -10.12 30.25
C VAL A 540 -27.24 -11.43 30.80
N GLY A 541 -26.62 -11.93 31.86
CA GLY A 541 -27.12 -13.12 32.57
C GLY A 541 -28.30 -12.81 33.50
N GLU A 542 -28.98 -13.86 33.96
CA GLU A 542 -30.16 -13.73 34.83
C GLU A 542 -29.85 -12.87 36.07
N GLY A 543 -30.62 -11.80 36.27
CA GLY A 543 -30.43 -10.86 37.38
C GLY A 543 -29.10 -10.09 37.34
N GLY A 544 -28.44 -10.00 36.17
CA GLY A 544 -27.13 -9.39 36.01
C GLY A 544 -25.97 -10.28 36.47
N THR A 545 -26.21 -11.58 36.67
CA THR A 545 -25.17 -12.52 37.10
C THR A 545 -24.52 -13.23 35.93
N GLU A 546 -23.19 -13.12 35.83
CA GLU A 546 -22.43 -13.84 34.82
C GLU A 546 -22.22 -15.28 35.26
N ALA A 547 -22.71 -16.22 34.45
CA ALA A 547 -22.52 -17.65 34.66
C ALA A 547 -21.91 -18.27 33.41
N GLN A 548 -21.16 -19.34 33.60
CA GLN A 548 -20.48 -20.04 32.50
C GLN A 548 -21.50 -20.70 31.57
N ARG A 549 -21.44 -20.42 30.25
CA ARG A 549 -22.12 -21.18 29.16
C ARG A 549 -23.63 -21.12 29.19
N THR A 550 -24.19 -20.06 29.74
CA THR A 550 -25.61 -19.82 29.89
C THR A 550 -26.16 -18.76 28.95
N ASN A 551 -25.37 -17.78 28.49
CA ASN A 551 -25.84 -16.61 27.73
C ASN A 551 -24.98 -16.32 26.48
N TYR A 552 -25.62 -16.29 25.31
CA TYR A 552 -25.04 -15.88 24.03
C TYR A 552 -26.14 -15.75 22.97
N LEU A 553 -25.82 -15.12 21.84
CA LEU A 553 -26.68 -15.12 20.66
C LEU A 553 -26.22 -16.21 19.69
N LEU A 554 -27.12 -17.12 19.35
CA LEU A 554 -26.90 -18.14 18.32
C LEU A 554 -27.29 -17.55 16.95
N LEU A 555 -26.33 -17.49 16.03
CA LEU A 555 -26.52 -16.97 14.68
C LEU A 555 -26.95 -18.08 13.71
N PRO A 556 -27.46 -17.74 12.50
CA PRO A 556 -27.84 -18.72 11.49
C PRO A 556 -26.75 -19.74 11.15
N SER A 557 -27.13 -21.01 11.10
CA SER A 557 -26.20 -22.14 10.93
C SER A 557 -25.56 -22.23 9.54
N ASN A 558 -26.07 -21.47 8.57
CA ASN A 558 -25.59 -21.49 7.19
C ASN A 558 -24.55 -20.41 6.88
N ILE A 559 -24.22 -19.51 7.82
CA ILE A 559 -23.25 -18.41 7.60
C ILE A 559 -21.95 -18.93 7.00
N PHE A 560 -21.26 -19.85 7.68
CA PHE A 560 -19.98 -20.37 7.21
C PHE A 560 -20.11 -21.26 5.97
N SER A 561 -21.25 -21.92 5.77
CA SER A 561 -21.49 -22.61 4.50
C SER A 561 -21.63 -21.63 3.32
N ASN A 562 -22.18 -20.42 3.55
CA ASN A 562 -22.24 -19.38 2.52
C ASN A 562 -20.86 -18.83 2.21
N ILE A 563 -19.98 -18.66 3.21
CA ILE A 563 -18.57 -18.30 3.03
C ILE A 563 -17.87 -19.30 2.10
N SER A 564 -17.90 -20.59 2.43
CA SER A 564 -17.25 -21.60 1.58
C SER A 564 -17.86 -21.71 0.18
N ASN A 565 -19.16 -21.46 0.03
CA ASN A 565 -19.82 -21.47 -1.26
C ASN A 565 -19.49 -20.25 -2.12
N ALA A 566 -19.02 -19.15 -1.53
CA ALA A 566 -18.57 -17.97 -2.27
C ALA A 566 -17.24 -18.23 -3.02
N GLN A 567 -16.45 -19.21 -2.58
CA GLN A 567 -15.18 -19.64 -3.20
C GLN A 567 -14.15 -18.52 -3.37
N THR A 568 -14.20 -17.51 -2.51
CA THR A 568 -13.26 -16.38 -2.45
C THR A 568 -12.00 -16.71 -1.66
N ASN A 569 -12.05 -17.75 -0.83
CA ASN A 569 -10.99 -18.14 0.10
C ASN A 569 -10.61 -17.04 1.12
N GLU A 570 -11.56 -16.16 1.42
CA GLU A 570 -11.39 -15.03 2.34
C GLU A 570 -12.67 -14.76 3.12
N MET A 571 -12.54 -14.06 4.25
CA MET A 571 -13.67 -13.67 5.08
C MET A 571 -13.32 -12.48 5.95
N THR A 572 -14.33 -11.65 6.27
CA THR A 572 -14.22 -10.65 7.33
C THR A 572 -15.38 -10.79 8.31
N ILE A 573 -15.10 -10.71 9.61
CA ILE A 573 -16.10 -10.67 10.68
C ILE A 573 -15.93 -9.34 11.41
N SER A 574 -16.98 -8.53 11.46
CA SER A 574 -16.97 -7.24 12.15
C SER A 574 -18.19 -7.05 13.04
N PHE A 575 -18.03 -6.33 14.15
CA PHE A 575 -19.12 -5.93 15.03
C PHE A 575 -18.67 -4.81 15.97
N TRP A 576 -19.61 -4.00 16.44
CA TRP A 576 -19.38 -3.11 17.56
C TRP A 576 -19.52 -3.87 18.89
N ALA A 577 -18.65 -3.57 19.83
CA ALA A 577 -18.65 -4.14 21.16
C ALA A 577 -18.55 -3.04 22.23
N ASN A 578 -19.27 -3.23 23.33
CA ASN A 578 -19.21 -2.38 24.51
C ASN A 578 -19.18 -3.25 25.77
N GLN A 579 -18.47 -2.80 26.80
CA GLN A 579 -18.32 -3.55 28.05
C GLN A 579 -19.65 -3.96 28.70
N GLY A 580 -20.70 -3.15 28.53
CA GLY A 580 -21.95 -3.34 29.26
C GLY A 580 -21.71 -3.32 30.76
N THR A 581 -22.12 -4.37 31.46
CA THR A 581 -21.82 -4.55 32.90
C THR A 581 -20.83 -5.68 33.16
N ALA A 582 -20.05 -6.06 32.14
CA ALA A 582 -19.16 -7.20 32.26
C ALA A 582 -18.09 -7.00 33.36
N ASP A 583 -17.81 -8.06 34.12
CA ASP A 583 -16.73 -8.03 35.11
C ASP A 583 -15.36 -7.98 34.41
N THR A 584 -14.49 -7.10 34.89
CA THR A 584 -13.14 -6.83 34.37
C THR A 584 -12.11 -7.94 34.67
N GLY A 585 -12.55 -9.05 35.27
CA GLY A 585 -11.73 -9.99 36.02
C GLY A 585 -11.24 -11.24 35.29
N PHE A 586 -11.75 -11.58 34.11
CA PHE A 586 -11.35 -12.81 33.42
C PHE A 586 -11.06 -12.53 31.94
N ASN A 587 -10.14 -13.29 31.36
CA ASN A 587 -9.27 -12.73 30.32
C ASN A 587 -9.19 -13.62 29.07
N TRP A 588 -10.16 -14.46 28.73
CA TRP A 588 -10.06 -15.27 27.49
C TRP A 588 -11.43 -15.53 26.85
N TYR A 589 -12.38 -14.62 27.06
CA TYR A 589 -13.75 -14.80 26.61
C TYR A 589 -13.84 -14.79 25.08
N PRO A 590 -14.59 -15.71 24.47
CA PRO A 590 -15.00 -15.56 23.08
C PRO A 590 -15.89 -14.32 22.93
N LEU A 591 -15.54 -13.44 21.99
CA LEU A 591 -16.48 -12.45 21.46
C LEU A 591 -17.30 -13.06 20.34
N PHE A 592 -16.67 -13.92 19.54
CA PHE A 592 -17.30 -14.65 18.45
C PHE A 592 -16.71 -16.06 18.37
N SER A 593 -17.55 -17.05 18.11
CA SER A 593 -17.11 -18.44 17.95
C SER A 593 -17.96 -19.22 16.96
N ALA A 594 -17.36 -20.24 16.36
CA ALA A 594 -18.06 -21.19 15.51
C ALA A 594 -17.59 -22.61 15.82
N TYR A 595 -18.50 -23.57 15.82
CA TYR A 595 -18.23 -24.97 16.15
C TYR A 595 -18.94 -25.95 15.22
N GLY A 596 -18.39 -27.16 15.11
CA GLY A 596 -19.00 -28.27 14.38
C GLY A 596 -20.30 -28.77 15.00
N ALA A 597 -20.42 -28.64 16.31
CA ALA A 597 -21.65 -28.83 17.06
C ALA A 597 -21.58 -28.05 18.36
N ALA A 598 -22.72 -27.85 19.01
CA ALA A 598 -22.78 -27.27 20.35
C ALA A 598 -21.75 -27.98 21.28
N PRO A 599 -20.87 -27.23 21.96
CA PRO A 599 -19.92 -27.81 22.90
C PRO A 599 -20.61 -28.63 24.01
N VAL A 600 -20.00 -29.75 24.43
CA VAL A 600 -20.56 -30.69 25.42
C VAL A 600 -19.52 -31.01 26.49
N ASP A 601 -19.94 -31.14 27.75
CA ASP A 601 -19.11 -31.61 28.88
C ASP A 601 -17.75 -30.90 29.03
N ASN A 602 -17.71 -29.60 28.82
CA ASN A 602 -16.49 -28.77 28.89
C ASN A 602 -15.43 -29.09 27.82
N SER A 603 -15.84 -29.73 26.73
CA SER A 603 -14.98 -30.01 25.57
C SER A 603 -15.50 -29.30 24.33
N ASN A 604 -14.57 -28.76 23.56
CA ASN A 604 -14.86 -28.23 22.25
C ASN A 604 -15.17 -29.38 21.29
N THR A 605 -16.02 -29.10 20.32
CA THR A 605 -16.19 -29.96 19.15
C THR A 605 -15.22 -29.47 18.06
N THR A 606 -14.78 -30.39 17.20
CA THR A 606 -13.95 -30.07 16.03
C THR A 606 -14.81 -30.23 14.77
N PRO A 607 -14.78 -29.29 13.81
CA PRO A 607 -13.97 -28.06 13.81
C PRO A 607 -14.46 -26.99 14.77
N MET A 608 -13.60 -26.01 15.04
CA MET A 608 -13.90 -24.79 15.78
C MET A 608 -13.06 -23.60 15.31
N MET A 609 -13.61 -22.40 15.51
CA MET A 609 -12.95 -21.11 15.37
C MET A 609 -13.37 -20.22 16.54
N ILE A 610 -12.45 -19.45 17.11
CA ILE A 610 -12.72 -18.50 18.19
C ILE A 610 -11.98 -17.19 17.93
N LEU A 611 -12.68 -16.07 18.15
CA LEU A 611 -12.14 -14.73 18.29
C LEU A 611 -12.33 -14.28 19.74
N GLN A 612 -11.23 -13.98 20.42
CA GLN A 612 -11.21 -13.75 21.86
C GLN A 612 -11.18 -12.26 22.21
N SER A 613 -11.69 -11.91 23.38
CA SER A 613 -11.66 -10.57 23.95
C SER A 613 -10.24 -10.05 24.19
N ARG A 614 -9.23 -10.92 24.18
CA ARG A 614 -7.80 -10.53 24.21
C ARG A 614 -7.19 -10.27 22.84
N LEU A 615 -8.03 -10.12 21.82
CA LEU A 615 -7.59 -9.80 20.46
C LEU A 615 -6.68 -10.89 19.87
N VAL A 616 -6.86 -12.14 20.29
CA VAL A 616 -6.24 -13.31 19.68
C VAL A 616 -7.31 -14.27 19.16
N ALA A 617 -6.90 -15.21 18.33
CA ALA A 617 -7.79 -16.18 17.72
C ALA A 617 -7.28 -17.61 17.91
N GLN A 618 -8.13 -18.58 17.59
CA GLN A 618 -7.75 -19.99 17.47
C GLN A 618 -8.60 -20.67 16.40
N VAL A 619 -7.99 -21.59 15.66
CA VAL A 619 -8.69 -22.50 14.74
C VAL A 619 -8.24 -23.93 14.98
N ASN A 620 -9.19 -24.85 14.96
CA ASN A 620 -8.93 -26.27 15.02
C ASN A 620 -9.91 -27.00 14.11
N CYS A 621 -9.38 -27.77 13.17
CA CYS A 621 -10.08 -28.46 12.11
C CYS A 621 -9.88 -29.98 12.24
N PRO A 622 -10.67 -30.81 11.53
CA PRO A 622 -10.49 -32.25 11.57
C PRO A 622 -9.07 -32.64 11.15
N SER A 623 -8.62 -33.85 11.52
CA SER A 623 -7.36 -34.42 11.01
C SER A 623 -6.05 -33.71 11.43
N GLY A 624 -6.05 -33.01 12.57
CA GLY A 624 -4.85 -32.41 13.17
C GLY A 624 -4.42 -31.09 12.53
N GLU A 625 -5.33 -30.46 11.81
CA GLU A 625 -5.21 -29.14 11.21
C GLU A 625 -5.61 -28.09 12.25
N TRP A 626 -4.71 -27.19 12.64
CA TRP A 626 -4.99 -26.15 13.65
C TRP A 626 -4.00 -24.99 13.52
N CYS A 627 -4.38 -23.84 14.09
CA CYS A 627 -3.54 -22.67 14.30
C CYS A 627 -3.93 -21.99 15.63
N ASP A 628 -2.94 -21.75 16.50
CA ASP A 628 -3.12 -21.10 17.81
C ASP A 628 -2.72 -19.61 17.79
N PHE A 629 -2.19 -19.12 16.66
CA PHE A 629 -1.77 -17.72 16.49
C PHE A 629 -0.81 -17.27 17.59
N THR A 630 0.31 -17.97 17.74
CA THR A 630 1.29 -17.72 18.82
C THR A 630 2.08 -16.43 18.56
N ASN A 631 2.83 -15.97 19.58
CA ASN A 631 3.74 -14.83 19.44
C ASN A 631 4.73 -15.02 18.29
N GLU A 632 5.27 -16.23 18.13
CA GLU A 632 6.23 -16.55 17.07
C GLU A 632 5.63 -16.51 15.66
N GLN A 633 4.31 -16.63 15.55
CA GLN A 633 3.59 -16.54 14.28
C GLN A 633 3.13 -15.12 13.98
N ASN A 634 3.20 -14.21 14.96
CA ASN A 634 2.78 -12.84 14.80
C ASN A 634 3.82 -12.09 13.95
N ASP A 635 3.37 -11.22 13.05
CA ASP A 635 4.26 -10.49 12.15
C ASP A 635 5.23 -9.56 12.92
N GLU A 636 4.81 -9.08 14.10
CA GLU A 636 5.64 -8.29 15.03
C GLU A 636 6.44 -9.16 16.04
N GLY A 637 6.34 -10.49 15.93
CA GLY A 637 6.98 -11.46 16.83
C GLY A 637 6.44 -11.50 18.26
N ALA A 638 5.35 -10.77 18.54
CA ALA A 638 4.65 -10.77 19.83
C ALA A 638 3.18 -10.38 19.68
N ASN A 639 2.28 -11.16 20.30
CA ASN A 639 0.86 -10.82 20.31
C ASN A 639 0.57 -9.62 21.20
N TYR A 640 -0.22 -8.68 20.69
CA TYR A 640 -0.91 -7.67 21.47
C TYR A 640 -2.12 -8.30 22.18
N ALA A 641 -1.85 -8.94 23.33
CA ALA A 641 -2.86 -9.61 24.13
C ALA A 641 -3.21 -8.81 25.39
N VAL A 642 -4.13 -7.83 25.25
CA VAL A 642 -4.54 -6.91 26.32
C VAL A 642 -5.89 -7.29 26.93
N ASN A 643 -6.14 -6.83 28.16
CA ASN A 643 -7.34 -7.17 28.93
C ASN A 643 -8.27 -5.97 29.12
N ASP A 644 -7.93 -4.78 28.61
CA ASP A 644 -8.53 -3.52 29.03
C ASP A 644 -9.04 -2.63 27.89
N TRP A 645 -8.94 -3.08 26.63
CA TRP A 645 -9.39 -2.27 25.48
C TRP A 645 -10.90 -2.00 25.44
N LEU A 646 -11.71 -2.77 26.18
CA LEU A 646 -13.14 -2.50 26.36
C LEU A 646 -13.44 -1.84 27.73
N HIS A 647 -12.47 -1.67 28.63
CA HIS A 647 -12.73 -1.29 30.03
C HIS A 647 -13.10 0.19 30.24
N ASP A 648 -13.00 1.01 29.20
CA ASP A 648 -13.42 2.40 29.26
C ASP A 648 -14.95 2.56 29.17
N GLY A 649 -15.67 1.48 28.82
CA GLY A 649 -17.12 1.48 28.66
C GLY A 649 -17.58 2.20 27.39
N ALA A 650 -16.68 2.55 26.48
CA ALA A 650 -17.01 3.09 25.16
C ALA A 650 -17.38 1.97 24.19
N TRP A 651 -17.99 2.35 23.07
CA TRP A 651 -18.18 1.43 21.95
C TRP A 651 -16.91 1.36 21.11
N HIS A 652 -16.50 0.15 20.75
CA HIS A 652 -15.33 -0.10 19.90
C HIS A 652 -15.70 -1.00 18.74
N PHE A 653 -15.11 -0.76 17.58
CA PHE A 653 -15.33 -1.56 16.39
C PHE A 653 -14.28 -2.66 16.28
N TYR A 654 -14.71 -3.91 16.43
CA TYR A 654 -13.85 -5.09 16.31
C TYR A 654 -13.97 -5.65 14.89
N THR A 655 -12.84 -5.89 14.23
CA THR A 655 -12.82 -6.55 12.91
C THR A 655 -11.73 -7.62 12.85
N ALA A 656 -12.06 -8.80 12.33
CA ALA A 656 -11.12 -9.85 12.00
C ALA A 656 -11.16 -10.13 10.49
N VAL A 657 -10.06 -9.86 9.79
CA VAL A 657 -9.88 -10.08 8.35
C VAL A 657 -9.06 -11.35 8.14
N TRP A 658 -9.54 -12.27 7.32
CA TRP A 658 -9.06 -13.63 7.25
C TRP A 658 -8.82 -14.06 5.78
N THR A 659 -7.64 -14.60 5.48
CA THR A 659 -7.30 -15.22 4.18
C THR A 659 -6.79 -16.65 4.38
N GLU A 660 -6.38 -17.34 3.30
CA GLU A 660 -5.80 -18.69 3.41
C GLU A 660 -4.47 -18.75 4.17
N THR A 661 -3.79 -17.61 4.32
CA THR A 661 -2.46 -17.52 4.92
C THR A 661 -2.35 -16.44 6.00
N THR A 662 -3.35 -15.56 6.13
CA THR A 662 -3.28 -14.44 7.08
C THR A 662 -4.53 -14.31 7.94
N LEU A 663 -4.33 -13.77 9.15
CA LEU A 663 -5.39 -13.19 9.98
C LEU A 663 -4.91 -11.87 10.54
N THR A 664 -5.72 -10.83 10.39
CA THR A 664 -5.48 -9.52 10.98
C THR A 664 -6.67 -9.11 11.83
N ILE A 665 -6.40 -8.67 13.07
CA ILE A 665 -7.40 -8.16 14.01
C ILE A 665 -7.21 -6.65 14.14
N TYR A 666 -8.28 -5.92 13.86
CA TYR A 666 -8.40 -4.48 14.02
C TYR A 666 -9.30 -4.15 15.21
N VAL A 667 -8.93 -3.10 15.94
CA VAL A 667 -9.81 -2.42 16.89
C VAL A 667 -9.81 -0.94 16.53
N ASP A 668 -10.99 -0.42 16.25
CA ASP A 668 -11.20 0.97 15.80
C ASP A 668 -10.34 1.31 14.58
N GLY A 669 -10.26 0.38 13.62
CA GLY A 669 -9.51 0.55 12.38
C GLY A 669 -7.99 0.43 12.55
N VAL A 670 -7.51 0.21 13.77
CA VAL A 670 -6.08 0.06 14.06
C VAL A 670 -5.74 -1.43 14.17
N VAL A 671 -4.73 -1.88 13.41
CA VAL A 671 -4.17 -3.23 13.54
C VAL A 671 -3.68 -3.45 14.97
N ARG A 672 -4.18 -4.49 15.62
CA ARG A 672 -3.74 -4.93 16.95
C ARG A 672 -2.91 -6.19 16.86
N ASN A 673 -3.29 -7.13 16.00
CA ASN A 673 -2.47 -8.29 15.70
C ASN A 673 -2.58 -8.62 14.22
N SER A 674 -1.48 -9.10 13.65
CA SER A 674 -1.43 -9.72 12.34
C SER A 674 -0.57 -10.98 12.42
N TRP A 675 -1.00 -12.03 11.74
CA TRP A 675 -0.28 -13.30 11.65
C TRP A 675 -0.22 -13.76 10.21
N THR A 676 0.98 -14.09 9.76
CA THR A 676 1.22 -14.75 8.47
C THR A 676 1.71 -16.18 8.71
N VAL A 677 0.99 -17.15 8.13
CA VAL A 677 1.32 -18.58 8.19
C VAL A 677 1.33 -19.18 6.78
N ASP A 678 1.97 -20.34 6.63
CA ASP A 678 2.05 -21.01 5.32
C ASP A 678 0.72 -21.57 4.81
N GLY A 679 -0.31 -21.66 5.67
CA GLY A 679 -1.67 -22.11 5.34
C GLY A 679 -1.80 -23.61 5.02
N VAL A 680 -0.69 -24.34 4.91
CA VAL A 680 -0.63 -25.70 4.35
C VAL A 680 -0.07 -26.72 5.35
N THR A 681 0.89 -26.33 6.18
CA THR A 681 1.58 -27.25 7.08
C THR A 681 0.70 -27.62 8.27
N LYS A 682 0.46 -28.94 8.44
CA LYS A 682 -0.20 -29.46 9.64
C LYS A 682 0.68 -29.23 10.87
N GLY A 683 0.06 -28.90 11.99
CA GLY A 683 0.76 -28.69 13.27
C GLY A 683 1.00 -27.23 13.64
N GLY A 684 -0.01 -26.39 13.49
CA GLY A 684 0.01 -25.00 13.97
C GLY A 684 -0.09 -23.94 12.87
N GLN A 685 0.06 -24.30 11.59
CA GLN A 685 0.05 -23.36 10.48
C GLN A 685 -1.22 -23.41 9.61
N TYR A 686 -2.20 -24.25 9.98
CA TYR A 686 -3.42 -24.43 9.19
C TYR A 686 -4.53 -23.48 9.65
N ILE A 687 -4.88 -22.53 8.78
CA ILE A 687 -5.77 -21.41 9.09
C ILE A 687 -7.04 -21.38 8.23
N SER A 688 -7.02 -22.00 7.04
CA SER A 688 -8.06 -21.89 6.01
C SER A 688 -9.35 -22.69 6.28
N GLY A 689 -9.43 -23.40 7.40
CA GLY A 689 -10.57 -24.27 7.71
C GLY A 689 -11.94 -23.57 7.73
N PRO A 690 -12.10 -22.41 8.40
CA PRO A 690 -13.35 -21.65 8.36
C PRO A 690 -13.75 -21.22 6.94
N LEU A 691 -12.78 -21.04 6.05
CA LEU A 691 -12.97 -20.61 4.67
C LEU A 691 -13.36 -21.78 3.76
N THR A 692 -12.66 -22.91 3.89
CA THR A 692 -12.75 -24.07 2.98
C THR A 692 -13.71 -25.16 3.45
N GLN A 693 -14.00 -25.22 4.76
CA GLN A 693 -14.80 -26.27 5.40
C GLN A 693 -15.95 -25.67 6.23
N GLY A 694 -16.45 -24.48 5.87
CA GLY A 694 -17.44 -23.74 6.65
C GLY A 694 -18.79 -24.45 6.79
N ASN A 695 -19.13 -25.39 5.89
CA ASN A 695 -20.28 -26.29 6.06
C ASN A 695 -20.16 -27.22 7.29
N LEU A 696 -18.95 -27.37 7.85
CA LEU A 696 -18.68 -28.10 9.07
C LEU A 696 -18.74 -27.21 10.32
N LEU A 697 -19.09 -25.92 10.23
CA LEU A 697 -19.20 -24.98 11.36
C LEU A 697 -20.64 -24.44 11.53
N PRO A 698 -21.66 -25.29 11.74
CA PRO A 698 -23.06 -24.85 11.81
C PRO A 698 -23.46 -24.17 13.12
N TYR A 699 -22.61 -24.16 14.14
CA TYR A 699 -22.94 -23.63 15.46
C TYR A 699 -22.19 -22.33 15.73
N VAL A 700 -22.79 -21.20 15.35
CA VAL A 700 -22.15 -19.88 15.35
C VAL A 700 -22.70 -19.04 16.50
N CYS A 701 -21.82 -18.50 17.35
CA CYS A 701 -22.18 -17.78 18.55
C CYS A 701 -21.54 -16.38 18.58
N LEU A 702 -22.32 -15.40 19.04
CA LEU A 702 -21.85 -14.08 19.41
C LEU A 702 -21.98 -13.91 20.93
N GLY A 703 -20.87 -13.54 21.58
CA GLY A 703 -20.71 -13.50 23.02
C GLY A 703 -20.71 -14.87 23.69
N GLY A 704 -20.46 -14.90 25.00
CA GLY A 704 -20.46 -16.10 25.85
C GLY A 704 -19.24 -17.02 25.67
N ASN A 705 -18.97 -17.85 26.68
CA ASN A 705 -17.89 -18.83 26.68
C ASN A 705 -18.43 -20.25 26.51
N GLN A 706 -18.60 -20.72 25.28
CA GLN A 706 -19.16 -22.04 24.99
C GLN A 706 -18.09 -23.14 25.06
N ALA A 707 -16.80 -22.78 25.13
CA ALA A 707 -15.65 -23.67 24.99
C ALA A 707 -14.79 -23.75 26.25
N TRP A 708 -13.98 -24.82 26.37
CA TRP A 708 -12.92 -25.03 27.39
C TRP A 708 -13.31 -25.07 28.88
N ASN A 709 -12.56 -25.86 29.64
CA ASN A 709 -12.72 -26.01 31.10
C ASN A 709 -12.11 -24.86 31.94
N TRP A 710 -11.79 -23.72 31.32
CA TRP A 710 -11.09 -22.61 31.97
C TRP A 710 -11.96 -21.86 32.99
N GLY A 711 -13.27 -22.07 32.93
CA GLY A 711 -14.19 -21.58 33.94
C GLY A 711 -14.50 -20.09 33.84
N ASP A 712 -14.26 -19.49 32.68
CA ASP A 712 -14.64 -18.10 32.42
C ASP A 712 -16.16 -18.00 32.26
N ASN A 713 -16.77 -17.02 32.94
CA ASN A 713 -18.19 -16.74 32.81
C ASN A 713 -18.51 -16.10 31.45
N ASP A 714 -19.79 -16.11 31.07
CA ASP A 714 -20.24 -15.37 29.89
C ASP A 714 -20.32 -13.87 30.22
N PRO A 715 -19.50 -13.01 29.59
CA PRO A 715 -19.49 -11.61 29.92
C PRO A 715 -20.77 -10.91 29.47
N SER A 716 -21.22 -9.96 30.28
CA SER A 716 -22.36 -9.07 29.99
C SER A 716 -21.97 -7.94 29.03
N TYR A 717 -21.36 -8.29 27.90
CA TYR A 717 -21.06 -7.36 26.82
C TYR A 717 -22.32 -6.97 26.04
N LYS A 718 -22.26 -5.81 25.38
CA LYS A 718 -23.23 -5.41 24.36
C LYS A 718 -22.60 -5.49 22.98
N PHE A 719 -23.41 -5.80 21.99
CA PHE A 719 -23.02 -5.92 20.59
C PHE A 719 -23.99 -5.19 19.67
N ASP A 720 -23.47 -4.62 18.60
CA ASP A 720 -24.24 -3.96 17.55
C ASP A 720 -23.58 -4.09 16.16
N ASP A 721 -24.34 -3.84 15.09
CA ASP A 721 -23.98 -3.99 13.66
C ASP A 721 -23.05 -5.17 13.37
N VAL A 722 -23.52 -6.38 13.66
CA VAL A 722 -22.76 -7.60 13.39
C VAL A 722 -22.82 -7.88 11.90
N ALA A 723 -21.67 -7.92 11.23
CA ALA A 723 -21.57 -8.20 9.80
C ALA A 723 -20.48 -9.24 9.51
N ILE A 724 -20.76 -10.13 8.55
CA ILE A 724 -19.84 -11.17 8.09
C ILE A 724 -19.81 -11.13 6.57
N TYR A 725 -18.63 -10.99 6.01
CA TYR A 725 -18.36 -10.86 4.58
C TYR A 725 -17.61 -12.07 4.07
N SER A 726 -17.88 -12.49 2.83
CA SER A 726 -17.11 -13.54 2.15
C SER A 726 -15.89 -13.00 1.42
N VAL A 727 -15.31 -11.89 1.84
CA VAL A 727 -14.10 -11.29 1.27
C VAL A 727 -13.27 -10.68 2.38
N ALA A 728 -11.97 -10.51 2.15
CA ALA A 728 -11.13 -9.71 3.03
C ALA A 728 -11.45 -8.22 2.79
N LEU A 729 -11.88 -7.50 3.83
CA LEU A 729 -12.09 -6.06 3.73
C LEU A 729 -10.74 -5.33 3.79
N SER A 730 -10.58 -4.31 2.96
CA SER A 730 -9.44 -3.39 3.04
C SER A 730 -9.54 -2.50 4.28
N GLU A 731 -8.42 -1.89 4.70
CA GLU A 731 -8.42 -0.91 5.80
C GLU A 731 -9.36 0.28 5.51
N SER A 732 -9.41 0.73 4.25
CA SER A 732 -10.33 1.79 3.83
C SER A 732 -11.80 1.37 4.03
N GLN A 733 -12.17 0.15 3.62
CA GLN A 733 -13.52 -0.38 3.82
C GLN A 733 -13.88 -0.53 5.31
N ILE A 734 -12.93 -0.91 6.17
CA ILE A 734 -13.13 -0.99 7.62
C ILE A 734 -13.36 0.41 8.20
N ALA A 735 -12.50 1.37 7.87
CA ALA A 735 -12.61 2.76 8.32
C ALA A 735 -13.92 3.42 7.85
N ASN A 736 -14.32 3.10 6.63
CA ASN A 736 -15.60 3.45 6.04
C ASN A 736 -16.75 2.95 6.94
N ILE A 737 -16.84 1.65 7.19
CA ILE A 737 -17.92 1.05 8.00
C ILE A 737 -17.99 1.68 9.39
N MET A 738 -16.83 1.96 10.01
CA MET A 738 -16.79 2.63 11.30
C MET A 738 -17.35 4.04 11.28
N THR A 739 -16.88 4.86 10.34
CA THR A 739 -17.22 6.29 10.26
C THR A 739 -18.71 6.46 9.98
N ALA A 740 -19.31 5.54 9.23
CA ALA A 740 -20.74 5.47 8.97
C ALA A 740 -21.60 5.53 10.23
N LYS A 741 -21.22 4.78 11.26
CA LYS A 741 -21.98 4.66 12.51
C LYS A 741 -22.14 6.01 13.19
N TYR A 742 -21.10 6.84 13.12
CA TYR A 742 -21.08 8.16 13.72
C TYR A 742 -21.59 9.28 12.80
N ALA A 743 -21.67 9.04 11.50
CA ALA A 743 -22.16 10.01 10.50
C ALA A 743 -23.69 10.11 10.42
N GLY A 744 -24.43 9.11 10.89
CA GLY A 744 -25.89 8.98 10.73
C GLY A 744 -26.79 9.91 11.56
N ASN A 745 -26.31 11.07 12.02
CA ASN A 745 -27.09 12.03 12.84
C ASN A 745 -27.26 13.41 12.21
#